data_AF-A0A517NLX5-F1
#
_entry.id   AF-A0A517NLX5-F1
#
_cell.length_a   1.000
_cell.length_b   1.000
_cell.length_c   1.000
_cell.angle_alpha   90.00
_cell.angle_beta   90.00
_cell.angle_gamma   90.00
#
_symmetry.space_group_name_H-M   'P 1'
#
loop_
_entity.id
_entity.type
_entity.pdbx_description
1 polymer ?
#
loop_
_entity_poly.entity_id
_entity_poly.type
_entity_poly.pdbx_seq_one_letter_code
_entity_poly.pdbx_strand_id
1 'polypeptide(L)'
;MYCNSLLQQIVRDGFHFVFLIAACLATSTWSTVIAQSPEQRPIIAIVVDDLFAYDHYRNTFGVELLTPHLDRLSSRGATFANAYAPIPVCNGSRAATMTGLSPFRTKLHMASPTQWNELVPIEQNWVSAMGAAGYHTAGVGKVFHNSANAVYRDIFESIYDQFRFEPGVLVKTDPGRIANALAAGKSIKDQRYTNWAVQKIQNHRADQRPLLLTVGLVRPHRPFVVPQEYFDLYPQSEIVLPQDTEGDLADVSEFYKSFRLQDGYHSHLVNNGWTKEFVQGYLASITFADAQIGRILDAIDGNLALADATIVFWSDNGFELGHKRTYNKFTLWEASSNVPLIVVDPSATPGSVNETPVSLLDIFPTMLELAGETIPSALDGHSLLDVIENPGNHDDDAVIMTMIGSIAIRWKELRLIKYNDGTIELYNSVRDRLSRRNISTLGVHSLTTIPNLLERMKQVVAQQGGVFDGQSAVVNGTSGDDALMVNGLQDVYGGDGDDLYFLADGGNAIEAVGGGYDRVVFADFDFTIPDHVEYVRNHTYANGRTFRVHGNDFGNEIYIASAKADVSAAGGDDVIDLGFGFHLADAGAGNDLIVCQGRADLFAGGSEGDAIICGIQSDTVWGDKAIEPDPPGAALQTEGDLIIADGVSPIDLLNADMKYRLGNLTNEAGYSLSTEALRKAVDVLPKRYQAFTVDASRGAADLIHAGLGNDLVFAQGGDDDVHAGKGDDRVHGGDGNDRVHGEEGADLLYGGEGNDWLSGNVGDDRLYGEAGHDSLLGGSGNDRMFADDGNDVIHGQSGDDVLLGGHGNDRLLGGVGNDQLVGHPGSDDLMGNAGNDQLSGGTGDDDMDGGEGDDQLAGGPGRDYLKGGPGNDSLSGGVGPDCFVIMSSFGNDMIDDFSAVDELVVTSPAYTSSAQIMNVAVQDGDDVLIGTAGYSVRVLNTTLAVVSSRITIQ
;
A
#
# COMPACT_ATOMS: atom_id res chain seq x y z
N MET A 1 -49.81 9.22 -17.34
CA MET A 1 -51.23 9.16 -17.78
C MET A 1 -51.83 7.75 -17.88
N TYR A 2 -51.13 6.66 -17.52
CA TYR A 2 -51.68 5.29 -17.55
C TYR A 2 -52.26 4.78 -16.21
N CYS A 3 -52.10 5.50 -15.09
CA CYS A 3 -52.62 5.07 -13.78
C CYS A 3 -54.05 5.53 -13.48
N ASN A 4 -54.66 6.37 -14.30
CA ASN A 4 -55.96 6.99 -13.97
C ASN A 4 -57.19 6.17 -14.41
N SER A 5 -56.99 5.15 -15.27
CA SER A 5 -58.08 4.29 -15.76
C SER A 5 -58.36 3.08 -14.85
N LEU A 6 -57.40 2.64 -14.04
CA LEU A 6 -57.55 1.47 -13.15
C LEU A 6 -58.28 1.83 -11.84
N LEU A 7 -58.13 3.06 -11.37
CA LEU A 7 -58.73 3.57 -10.12
C LEU A 7 -60.25 3.78 -10.21
N GLN A 8 -60.81 4.01 -11.41
CA GLN A 8 -62.26 4.17 -11.59
C GLN A 8 -63.04 2.84 -11.62
N GLN A 9 -62.34 1.70 -11.73
CA GLN A 9 -62.99 0.38 -11.83
C GLN A 9 -63.19 -0.28 -10.46
N ILE A 10 -62.41 0.10 -9.44
CA ILE A 10 -62.45 -0.48 -8.10
C ILE A 10 -63.57 0.12 -7.23
N VAL A 11 -64.11 1.29 -7.59
CA VAL A 11 -65.18 1.98 -6.83
C VAL A 11 -66.59 1.41 -7.10
N ARG A 12 -66.76 0.51 -8.09
CA ARG A 12 -68.10 0.00 -8.49
C ARG A 12 -68.58 -1.25 -7.76
N ASP A 13 -67.69 -2.11 -7.26
CA ASP A 13 -68.08 -3.42 -6.74
C ASP A 13 -67.78 -3.53 -5.24
N GLY A 14 -68.61 -2.87 -4.42
CA GLY A 14 -68.46 -2.90 -2.98
C GLY A 14 -68.83 -4.27 -2.38
N PHE A 15 -67.86 -5.04 -1.88
CA PHE A 15 -68.10 -6.11 -0.90
C PHE A 15 -66.88 -6.34 0.03
N HIS A 16 -67.12 -6.06 1.33
CA HIS A 16 -66.56 -6.66 2.56
C HIS A 16 -65.09 -6.40 3.00
N PHE A 17 -64.97 -5.29 3.74
CA PHE A 17 -64.07 -5.07 4.88
C PHE A 17 -64.02 -6.28 5.84
N VAL A 18 -62.83 -6.82 6.10
CA VAL A 18 -62.33 -7.36 7.41
C VAL A 18 -60.92 -7.97 7.28
N PHE A 19 -60.40 -8.23 6.07
CA PHE A 19 -59.03 -8.74 5.89
C PHE A 19 -57.92 -7.67 5.71
N LEU A 20 -58.24 -6.38 5.62
CA LEU A 20 -57.24 -5.34 5.31
C LEU A 20 -56.56 -4.66 6.51
N ILE A 21 -57.04 -4.84 7.76
CA ILE A 21 -56.41 -4.19 8.92
C ILE A 21 -55.14 -4.94 9.38
N ALA A 22 -54.99 -6.22 9.02
CA ALA A 22 -53.74 -6.95 9.26
C ALA A 22 -52.66 -6.70 8.18
N ALA A 23 -53.05 -6.19 7.00
CA ALA A 23 -52.11 -5.85 5.92
C ALA A 23 -51.65 -4.37 5.99
N CYS A 24 -52.48 -3.46 6.54
CA CYS A 24 -52.12 -2.03 6.64
C CYS A 24 -51.28 -1.65 7.87
N LEU A 25 -51.09 -2.55 8.84
CA LEU A 25 -50.09 -2.38 9.93
C LEU A 25 -48.73 -3.01 9.59
N ALA A 26 -48.58 -3.61 8.40
CA ALA A 26 -47.33 -4.21 7.92
C ALA A 26 -46.69 -3.42 6.76
N THR A 27 -47.21 -2.24 6.41
CA THR A 27 -46.69 -1.45 5.26
C THR A 27 -46.49 0.05 5.56
N SER A 28 -46.36 0.47 6.81
CA SER A 28 -46.08 1.88 7.17
C SER A 28 -44.69 2.14 7.74
N THR A 29 -43.72 1.28 7.44
CA THR A 29 -42.28 1.59 7.53
C THR A 29 -41.65 1.41 6.15
N TRP A 30 -42.19 2.10 5.16
CA TRP A 30 -41.38 2.49 4.01
C TRP A 30 -40.73 3.80 4.39
N SER A 31 -39.61 3.70 5.11
CA SER A 31 -38.51 4.63 4.86
C SER A 31 -38.35 4.67 3.35
N THR A 32 -38.32 5.88 2.78
CA THR A 32 -37.71 6.09 1.48
C THR A 32 -36.30 5.55 1.57
N VAL A 33 -36.14 4.26 1.26
CA VAL A 33 -34.90 3.71 0.75
C VAL A 33 -34.65 4.55 -0.48
N ILE A 34 -33.71 5.49 -0.37
CA ILE A 34 -33.02 6.00 -1.54
C ILE A 34 -32.56 4.72 -2.22
N ALA A 35 -33.21 4.37 -3.33
CA ALA A 35 -32.71 3.32 -4.18
C ALA A 35 -31.35 3.85 -4.64
N GLN A 36 -30.28 3.37 -4.01
CA GLN A 36 -28.96 3.37 -4.63
C GLN A 36 -29.17 2.80 -6.03
N SER A 37 -28.49 3.37 -7.02
CA SER A 37 -28.50 2.75 -8.34
C SER A 37 -28.13 1.27 -8.16
N PRO A 38 -28.70 0.33 -8.93
CA PRO A 38 -28.34 -1.08 -8.86
C PRO A 38 -26.86 -1.38 -9.18
N GLU A 39 -25.98 -0.38 -9.23
CA GLU A 39 -24.67 -0.41 -9.86
C GLU A 39 -23.48 -0.37 -8.88
N GLN A 40 -23.65 -0.10 -7.57
CA GLN A 40 -22.50 -0.14 -6.62
C GLN A 40 -22.90 -0.62 -5.21
N ARG A 41 -22.77 -1.93 -4.97
CA ARG A 41 -23.03 -2.58 -3.67
C ARG A 41 -21.75 -2.66 -2.82
N PRO A 42 -21.85 -2.77 -1.48
CA PRO A 42 -20.68 -2.92 -0.62
C PRO A 42 -19.85 -4.17 -0.98
N ILE A 43 -18.52 -4.05 -0.88
CA ILE A 43 -17.58 -5.14 -1.13
C ILE A 43 -16.70 -5.37 0.10
N ILE A 44 -16.62 -6.63 0.52
CA ILE A 44 -15.80 -7.05 1.66
C ILE A 44 -14.76 -8.05 1.16
N ALA A 45 -13.50 -7.60 1.17
CA ALA A 45 -12.36 -8.35 0.69
C ALA A 45 -11.59 -8.91 1.90
N ILE A 46 -11.52 -10.22 2.07
CA ILE A 46 -10.85 -10.89 3.19
C ILE A 46 -9.66 -11.67 2.64
N VAL A 47 -8.46 -11.28 3.07
CA VAL A 47 -7.22 -11.96 2.72
C VAL A 47 -6.59 -12.62 3.93
N VAL A 48 -6.11 -13.83 3.73
CA VAL A 48 -5.39 -14.62 4.74
C VAL A 48 -3.95 -14.82 4.28
N ASP A 49 -3.01 -14.69 5.21
CA ASP A 49 -1.58 -14.87 4.97
C ASP A 49 -1.17 -16.35 5.11
N ASP A 50 -0.60 -16.92 4.05
CA ASP A 50 -0.07 -18.30 4.01
C ASP A 50 -1.13 -19.42 4.19
N LEU A 51 -2.37 -19.23 3.75
CA LEU A 51 -3.41 -20.27 3.78
C LEU A 51 -3.42 -21.13 2.50
N PHE A 52 -3.06 -22.40 2.64
CA PHE A 52 -3.18 -23.39 1.57
C PHE A 52 -4.63 -23.89 1.41
N ALA A 53 -5.01 -24.30 0.19
CA ALA A 53 -6.29 -24.94 -0.07
C ALA A 53 -6.48 -26.15 0.86
N TYR A 54 -7.64 -26.24 1.50
CA TYR A 54 -7.76 -27.00 2.76
C TYR A 54 -8.64 -28.26 2.71
N ASP A 55 -9.09 -28.66 1.52
CA ASP A 55 -10.04 -29.75 1.33
C ASP A 55 -9.46 -31.18 1.44
N HIS A 56 -8.14 -31.32 1.55
CA HIS A 56 -7.45 -32.61 1.52
C HIS A 56 -6.71 -32.97 2.82
N TYR A 57 -6.82 -32.14 3.86
CA TYR A 57 -6.07 -32.28 5.12
C TYR A 57 -6.34 -33.59 5.86
N ARG A 58 -7.58 -34.08 5.85
CA ARG A 58 -7.93 -35.39 6.45
C ARG A 58 -7.15 -36.54 5.82
N ASN A 59 -7.06 -36.55 4.50
CA ASN A 59 -6.37 -37.60 3.75
C ASN A 59 -4.85 -37.50 3.91
N THR A 60 -4.33 -36.28 4.13
CA THR A 60 -2.91 -36.01 4.25
C THR A 60 -2.35 -36.22 5.66
N PHE A 61 -3.00 -35.64 6.67
CA PHE A 61 -2.50 -35.58 8.04
C PHE A 61 -3.28 -36.47 9.02
N GLY A 62 -4.31 -37.18 8.56
CA GLY A 62 -5.11 -38.06 9.40
C GLY A 62 -6.08 -37.35 10.35
N VAL A 63 -6.12 -36.00 10.31
CA VAL A 63 -6.97 -35.16 11.16
C VAL A 63 -7.92 -34.33 10.30
N GLU A 64 -9.16 -34.21 10.74
CA GLU A 64 -10.18 -33.37 10.10
C GLU A 64 -9.93 -31.90 10.47
N LEU A 65 -9.73 -31.05 9.48
CA LEU A 65 -9.60 -29.61 9.70
C LEU A 65 -10.98 -29.02 9.99
N LEU A 66 -11.06 -28.21 11.05
CA LEU A 66 -12.30 -27.57 11.50
C LEU A 66 -12.35 -26.12 11.01
N THR A 67 -13.20 -25.88 10.01
CA THR A 67 -13.40 -24.55 9.38
C THR A 67 -14.88 -24.26 9.07
N PRO A 68 -15.79 -24.34 10.05
CA PRO A 68 -17.23 -24.19 9.82
C PRO A 68 -17.63 -22.83 9.23
N HIS A 69 -16.83 -21.77 9.41
CA HIS A 69 -17.15 -20.44 8.90
C HIS A 69 -16.71 -20.25 7.44
N LEU A 70 -15.60 -20.86 7.03
CA LEU A 70 -15.24 -20.99 5.62
C LEU A 70 -16.21 -21.91 4.88
N ASP A 71 -16.67 -23.01 5.50
CA ASP A 71 -17.72 -23.87 4.91
C ASP A 71 -19.02 -23.09 4.70
N ARG A 72 -19.40 -22.24 5.69
CA ARG A 72 -20.54 -21.32 5.56
C ARG A 72 -20.34 -20.35 4.41
N LEU A 73 -19.14 -19.78 4.25
CA LEU A 73 -18.83 -18.88 3.14
C LEU A 73 -18.93 -19.59 1.78
N SER A 74 -18.31 -20.75 1.62
CA SER A 74 -18.41 -21.59 0.42
C SER A 74 -19.85 -21.96 0.09
N SER A 75 -20.69 -22.26 1.08
CA SER A 75 -22.10 -22.60 0.86
C SER A 75 -22.95 -21.44 0.31
N ARG A 76 -22.47 -20.19 0.47
CA ARG A 76 -23.16 -18.97 0.02
C ARG A 76 -22.70 -18.50 -1.36
N GLY A 77 -21.48 -18.84 -1.76
CA GLY A 77 -20.86 -18.31 -2.98
C GLY A 77 -20.40 -19.36 -3.98
N ALA A 78 -19.59 -18.93 -4.93
CA ALA A 78 -18.83 -19.77 -5.84
C ALA A 78 -17.42 -20.02 -5.28
N THR A 79 -17.04 -21.28 -5.14
CA THR A 79 -15.69 -21.69 -4.73
C THR A 79 -14.86 -22.04 -5.96
N PHE A 80 -13.67 -21.44 -6.09
CA PHE A 80 -12.73 -21.76 -7.16
C PHE A 80 -11.72 -22.79 -6.65
N ALA A 81 -11.89 -24.04 -7.03
CA ALA A 81 -11.05 -25.15 -6.55
C ALA A 81 -9.61 -25.08 -7.10
N ASN A 82 -9.41 -24.35 -8.19
CA ASN A 82 -8.16 -24.22 -8.91
C ASN A 82 -7.73 -22.74 -9.05
N ALA A 83 -7.73 -21.99 -7.94
CA ALA A 83 -7.16 -20.65 -7.90
C ALA A 83 -5.66 -20.67 -7.54
N TYR A 84 -4.87 -19.81 -8.17
CA TYR A 84 -3.41 -19.78 -7.99
C TYR A 84 -2.86 -18.37 -7.75
N ALA A 85 -1.96 -18.29 -6.77
CA ALA A 85 -1.13 -17.13 -6.53
C ALA A 85 -0.15 -16.90 -7.70
N PRO A 86 0.00 -15.67 -8.23
CA PRO A 86 0.92 -15.38 -9.34
C PRO A 86 2.38 -15.64 -8.98
N ILE A 87 2.70 -15.52 -7.69
CA ILE A 87 3.99 -15.85 -7.11
C ILE A 87 3.77 -16.31 -5.66
N PRO A 88 4.38 -17.43 -5.22
CA PRO A 88 4.16 -18.00 -3.88
C PRO A 88 5.00 -17.30 -2.80
N VAL A 89 4.92 -15.96 -2.78
CA VAL A 89 5.63 -15.04 -1.89
C VAL A 89 4.72 -13.86 -1.55
N CYS A 90 4.55 -13.56 -0.26
CA CYS A 90 3.60 -12.54 0.21
C CYS A 90 3.70 -11.19 -0.52
N ASN A 91 4.90 -10.61 -0.65
CA ASN A 91 5.06 -9.28 -1.25
C ASN A 91 4.61 -9.28 -2.71
N GLY A 92 5.26 -10.11 -3.53
CA GLY A 92 4.92 -10.20 -4.95
C GLY A 92 3.48 -10.61 -5.19
N SER A 93 2.93 -11.53 -4.40
CA SER A 93 1.56 -12.01 -4.62
C SER A 93 0.53 -10.94 -4.29
N ARG A 94 0.70 -10.25 -3.17
CA ARG A 94 -0.23 -9.20 -2.73
C ARG A 94 -0.15 -7.99 -3.65
N ALA A 95 1.07 -7.54 -3.99
CA ALA A 95 1.26 -6.48 -4.97
C ALA A 95 0.57 -6.84 -6.30
N ALA A 96 0.86 -8.01 -6.86
CA ALA A 96 0.28 -8.45 -8.11
C ALA A 96 -1.26 -8.56 -8.08
N THR A 97 -1.81 -9.10 -6.99
CA THR A 97 -3.25 -9.25 -6.80
C THR A 97 -3.96 -7.89 -6.71
N MET A 98 -3.36 -6.95 -5.96
CA MET A 98 -3.98 -5.65 -5.70
C MET A 98 -3.83 -4.65 -6.85
N THR A 99 -2.75 -4.76 -7.63
CA THR A 99 -2.52 -3.93 -8.82
C THR A 99 -3.10 -4.56 -10.08
N GLY A 100 -3.46 -5.85 -10.05
CA GLY A 100 -3.91 -6.63 -11.21
C GLY A 100 -2.81 -6.83 -12.27
N LEU A 101 -1.57 -6.54 -11.91
CA LEU A 101 -0.39 -6.68 -12.75
C LEU A 101 0.37 -7.94 -12.35
N SER A 102 0.80 -8.71 -13.33
CA SER A 102 1.63 -9.89 -13.08
C SER A 102 2.98 -9.54 -12.43
N PRO A 103 3.69 -10.52 -11.84
CA PRO A 103 5.06 -10.31 -11.38
C PRO A 103 6.00 -9.74 -12.45
N PHE A 104 5.75 -10.01 -13.74
CA PHE A 104 6.54 -9.48 -14.84
C PHE A 104 6.42 -7.95 -14.99
N ARG A 105 5.23 -7.39 -14.75
CA ARG A 105 5.00 -5.93 -14.80
C ARG A 105 5.31 -5.23 -13.49
N THR A 106 4.95 -5.85 -12.37
CA THR A 106 5.31 -5.29 -11.05
C THR A 106 6.81 -5.36 -10.78
N LYS A 107 7.54 -6.21 -11.53
CA LYS A 107 8.96 -6.53 -11.32
C LYS A 107 9.26 -7.01 -9.90
N LEU A 108 8.23 -7.43 -9.15
CA LEU A 108 8.31 -7.73 -7.73
C LEU A 108 8.24 -9.24 -7.50
N HIS A 109 9.41 -9.86 -7.51
CA HIS A 109 9.56 -11.32 -7.41
C HIS A 109 10.06 -11.82 -6.05
N MET A 110 10.23 -10.92 -5.06
CA MET A 110 10.93 -11.20 -3.80
C MET A 110 10.27 -10.55 -2.60
N ALA A 111 10.59 -11.02 -1.39
CA ALA A 111 9.90 -10.63 -0.17
C ALA A 111 10.38 -9.33 0.51
N SER A 112 11.60 -8.82 0.23
CA SER A 112 12.19 -7.67 0.97
C SER A 112 13.37 -7.05 0.21
N PRO A 113 13.75 -5.76 0.37
CA PRO A 113 13.04 -4.65 1.04
C PRO A 113 12.18 -3.79 0.10
N THR A 114 12.21 -4.01 -1.21
CA THR A 114 11.50 -3.18 -2.20
C THR A 114 10.02 -3.07 -1.89
N GLN A 115 9.55 -1.85 -1.61
CA GLN A 115 8.14 -1.55 -1.46
C GLN A 115 7.47 -1.62 -2.83
N TRP A 116 6.21 -2.05 -2.89
CA TRP A 116 5.52 -2.19 -4.16
C TRP A 116 5.34 -0.84 -4.88
N ASN A 117 5.15 0.24 -4.10
CA ASN A 117 4.92 1.59 -4.60
C ASN A 117 6.21 2.29 -5.09
N GLU A 118 7.38 1.68 -4.93
CA GLU A 118 8.61 2.11 -5.61
C GLU A 118 8.63 1.68 -7.09
N LEU A 119 7.85 0.64 -7.44
CA LEU A 119 7.87 0.01 -8.77
C LEU A 119 6.57 0.20 -9.53
N VAL A 120 5.49 0.47 -8.83
CA VAL A 120 4.16 0.65 -9.39
C VAL A 120 3.58 1.95 -8.85
N PRO A 121 3.03 2.84 -9.69
CA PRO A 121 2.40 4.07 -9.23
C PRO A 121 1.37 3.81 -8.14
N ILE A 122 1.33 4.68 -7.12
CA ILE A 122 0.52 4.46 -5.92
C ILE A 122 -0.97 4.36 -6.24
N GLU A 123 -1.45 5.08 -7.26
CA GLU A 123 -2.83 5.07 -7.74
C GLU A 123 -3.21 3.79 -8.51
N GLN A 124 -2.23 2.99 -8.93
CA GLN A 124 -2.45 1.79 -9.75
C GLN A 124 -2.74 0.57 -8.89
N ASN A 125 -3.80 0.63 -8.09
CA ASN A 125 -4.29 -0.47 -7.28
C ASN A 125 -5.82 -0.41 -7.11
N TRP A 126 -6.44 -1.51 -6.68
CA TRP A 126 -7.90 -1.56 -6.54
C TRP A 126 -8.46 -0.60 -5.52
N VAL A 127 -7.71 -0.22 -4.48
CA VAL A 127 -8.25 0.61 -3.41
C VAL A 127 -8.45 2.01 -3.95
N SER A 128 -7.42 2.55 -4.60
CA SER A 128 -7.46 3.85 -5.27
C SER A 128 -8.52 3.88 -6.38
N ALA A 129 -8.58 2.84 -7.22
CA ALA A 129 -9.58 2.75 -8.28
C ALA A 129 -11.03 2.72 -7.74
N MET A 130 -11.26 1.98 -6.66
CA MET A 130 -12.58 1.90 -6.04
C MET A 130 -12.95 3.18 -5.27
N GLY A 131 -11.97 3.85 -4.67
CA GLY A 131 -12.16 5.18 -4.10
C GLY A 131 -12.58 6.20 -5.16
N ALA A 132 -11.90 6.20 -6.31
CA ALA A 132 -12.28 7.01 -7.47
C ALA A 132 -13.66 6.64 -8.04
N ALA A 133 -14.07 5.37 -7.93
CA ALA A 133 -15.42 4.91 -8.26
C ALA A 133 -16.48 5.30 -7.21
N GLY A 134 -16.12 6.01 -6.14
CA GLY A 134 -17.06 6.53 -5.14
C GLY A 134 -17.28 5.64 -3.92
N TYR A 135 -16.45 4.61 -3.70
CA TYR A 135 -16.52 3.80 -2.48
C TYR A 135 -15.86 4.50 -1.29
N HIS A 136 -16.42 4.29 -0.09
CA HIS A 136 -15.69 4.56 1.15
C HIS A 136 -14.67 3.43 1.35
N THR A 137 -13.39 3.72 1.22
CA THR A 137 -12.33 2.71 1.30
C THR A 137 -11.84 2.55 2.74
N ALA A 138 -11.95 1.33 3.26
CA ALA A 138 -11.52 0.97 4.59
C ALA A 138 -10.60 -0.25 4.57
N GLY A 139 -9.52 -0.21 5.33
CA GLY A 139 -8.50 -1.27 5.35
C GLY A 139 -8.09 -1.66 6.76
N VAL A 140 -7.74 -2.93 6.97
CA VAL A 140 -7.13 -3.37 8.23
C VAL A 140 -6.19 -4.55 8.07
N GLY A 141 -5.09 -4.55 8.81
CA GLY A 141 -4.20 -5.69 8.93
C GLY A 141 -3.25 -5.88 7.74
N LYS A 142 -2.83 -7.12 7.48
CA LYS A 142 -1.84 -7.42 6.43
C LYS A 142 -2.50 -7.45 5.05
N VAL A 143 -2.58 -6.29 4.40
CA VAL A 143 -3.20 -6.13 3.07
C VAL A 143 -2.12 -6.18 1.97
N PHE A 144 -1.24 -5.19 1.87
CA PHE A 144 0.06 -5.33 1.19
C PHE A 144 1.10 -5.96 2.14
N HIS A 145 2.27 -6.37 1.64
CA HIS A 145 3.31 -6.99 2.48
C HIS A 145 4.23 -5.98 3.14
N ASN A 146 4.71 -5.00 2.37
CA ASN A 146 5.60 -3.93 2.76
C ASN A 146 4.97 -2.62 2.27
N SER A 147 4.51 -1.77 3.19
CA SER A 147 4.22 -0.36 2.91
C SER A 147 4.20 0.41 4.23
N ALA A 148 4.81 1.60 4.21
CA ALA A 148 4.73 2.53 5.33
C ALA A 148 3.26 2.94 5.57
N ASN A 149 2.93 3.30 6.82
CA ASN A 149 1.59 3.77 7.14
C ASN A 149 1.16 4.98 6.32
N ALA A 150 2.10 5.83 5.89
CA ALA A 150 1.83 6.99 5.04
C ALA A 150 1.20 6.58 3.69
N VAL A 151 1.83 5.67 2.94
CA VAL A 151 1.32 5.12 1.67
C VAL A 151 -0.09 4.54 1.81
N TYR A 152 -0.38 3.95 2.96
CA TYR A 152 -1.71 3.41 3.25
C TYR A 152 -2.77 4.48 3.51
N ARG A 153 -2.42 5.55 4.22
CA ARG A 153 -3.29 6.72 4.43
C ARG A 153 -3.56 7.44 3.11
N ASP A 154 -2.64 7.36 2.16
CA ASP A 154 -2.79 7.94 0.82
C ASP A 154 -3.86 7.21 -0.03
N ILE A 155 -4.15 5.92 0.23
CA ILE A 155 -5.08 5.12 -0.58
C ILE A 155 -6.36 4.67 0.16
N PHE A 156 -6.32 4.55 1.49
CA PHE A 156 -7.49 4.22 2.31
C PHE A 156 -8.00 5.44 3.06
N GLU A 157 -9.27 5.78 2.89
CA GLU A 157 -9.92 6.83 3.68
C GLU A 157 -9.99 6.47 5.18
N SER A 158 -9.98 5.19 5.52
CA SER A 158 -9.80 4.76 6.90
C SER A 158 -8.99 3.48 7.01
N ILE A 159 -7.92 3.48 7.79
CA ILE A 159 -7.09 2.29 7.98
C ILE A 159 -6.80 2.00 9.45
N TYR A 160 -6.88 0.71 9.83
CA TYR A 160 -6.33 0.20 11.08
C TYR A 160 -5.11 -0.68 10.83
N ASP A 161 -3.99 -0.16 11.30
CA ASP A 161 -2.61 -0.44 10.95
C ASP A 161 -2.16 -1.93 10.80
N GLN A 162 -1.30 -2.18 9.82
CA GLN A 162 -0.55 -3.42 9.57
C GLN A 162 0.67 -3.63 10.51
N PHE A 163 1.27 -2.53 10.98
CA PHE A 163 2.59 -2.41 11.60
C PHE A 163 2.67 -1.60 12.90
N ARG A 164 1.62 -0.93 13.41
CA ARG A 164 1.63 -0.33 14.77
C ARG A 164 1.97 -1.41 15.78
N PHE A 165 3.22 -1.40 16.21
CA PHE A 165 3.68 -2.15 17.36
C PHE A 165 3.24 -1.37 18.59
N GLU A 166 2.11 -1.74 19.19
CA GLU A 166 1.88 -1.38 20.59
C GLU A 166 3.08 -1.89 21.41
N PRO A 167 3.80 -1.02 22.13
CA PRO A 167 4.94 -1.44 22.93
C PRO A 167 4.52 -2.50 23.94
N GLY A 168 5.05 -3.73 23.81
CA GLY A 168 4.86 -4.81 24.80
C GLY A 168 4.02 -6.03 24.37
N VAL A 169 3.70 -6.21 23.09
CA VAL A 169 2.97 -7.41 22.60
C VAL A 169 3.64 -8.08 21.39
N LEU A 170 4.96 -8.26 21.42
CA LEU A 170 5.60 -9.32 20.63
C LEU A 170 5.45 -10.63 21.39
N VAL A 171 4.39 -11.38 21.08
CA VAL A 171 4.27 -12.75 21.61
C VAL A 171 5.21 -13.64 20.82
N LYS A 172 6.43 -13.82 21.36
CA LYS A 172 7.42 -14.75 20.82
C LYS A 172 7.05 -16.17 21.26
N THR A 173 7.47 -17.15 20.46
CA THR A 173 7.44 -18.54 20.91
C THR A 173 8.44 -18.72 22.05
N ASP A 174 8.11 -19.60 23.00
CA ASP A 174 9.06 -19.93 24.06
C ASP A 174 10.34 -20.53 23.47
N PRO A 175 11.52 -20.30 24.07
CA PRO A 175 12.76 -20.91 23.61
C PRO A 175 12.62 -22.43 23.46
N GLY A 176 12.92 -22.96 22.26
CA GLY A 176 12.79 -24.39 21.94
C GLY A 176 11.39 -24.84 21.51
N ARG A 177 10.47 -23.90 21.24
CA ARG A 177 9.15 -24.14 20.65
C ARG A 177 9.02 -23.41 19.31
N ILE A 178 8.27 -24.01 18.40
CA ILE A 178 7.94 -23.41 17.08
C ILE A 178 6.47 -23.03 16.98
N ALA A 179 5.64 -23.59 17.87
CA ALA A 179 4.26 -23.18 18.08
C ALA A 179 4.00 -23.05 19.58
N ASN A 180 3.31 -21.99 19.97
CA ASN A 180 3.03 -21.72 21.38
C ASN A 180 1.61 -21.21 21.62
N ALA A 181 1.09 -21.50 22.81
CA ALA A 181 -0.19 -20.95 23.23
C ALA A 181 -0.05 -19.45 23.53
N LEU A 182 -1.07 -18.69 23.18
CA LEU A 182 -1.19 -17.29 23.55
C LEU A 182 -1.30 -17.17 25.08
N ALA A 183 -0.46 -16.33 25.69
CA ALA A 183 -0.49 -16.10 27.13
C ALA A 183 -1.84 -15.48 27.58
N ALA A 184 -2.32 -15.89 28.76
CA ALA A 184 -3.58 -15.40 29.31
C ALA A 184 -3.63 -13.87 29.39
N GLY A 185 -4.76 -13.28 28.97
CA GLY A 185 -4.98 -11.83 28.97
C GLY A 185 -4.26 -11.05 27.86
N LYS A 186 -3.58 -11.72 26.92
CA LYS A 186 -3.02 -11.11 25.72
C LYS A 186 -4.00 -11.25 24.55
N SER A 187 -4.00 -10.26 23.65
CA SER A 187 -4.66 -10.35 22.34
C SER A 187 -3.61 -10.46 21.24
N ILE A 188 -3.96 -11.16 20.15
CA ILE A 188 -3.11 -11.24 18.95
C ILE A 188 -3.64 -10.33 17.83
N LYS A 189 -2.79 -10.01 16.86
CA LYS A 189 -3.08 -9.12 15.72
C LYS A 189 -4.46 -9.38 15.09
N ASP A 190 -4.74 -10.62 14.69
CA ASP A 190 -5.98 -10.96 13.99
C ASP A 190 -7.24 -10.71 14.82
N GLN A 191 -7.20 -10.89 16.16
CA GLN A 191 -8.33 -10.53 17.03
C GLN A 191 -8.59 -9.02 17.02
N ARG A 192 -7.54 -8.20 17.01
CA ARG A 192 -7.66 -6.73 16.95
C ARG A 192 -8.16 -6.28 15.58
N TYR A 193 -7.58 -6.84 14.51
CA TYR A 193 -8.02 -6.59 13.13
C TYR A 193 -9.50 -6.93 12.96
N THR A 194 -9.91 -8.08 13.48
CA THR A 194 -11.31 -8.52 13.49
C THR A 194 -12.20 -7.58 14.29
N ASN A 195 -11.78 -7.14 15.48
CA ASN A 195 -12.57 -6.21 16.29
C ASN A 195 -12.81 -4.89 15.55
N TRP A 196 -11.78 -4.34 14.93
CA TRP A 196 -11.90 -3.10 14.16
C TRP A 196 -12.79 -3.29 12.94
N ALA A 197 -12.61 -4.36 12.17
CA ALA A 197 -13.45 -4.68 11.02
C ALA A 197 -14.92 -4.84 11.42
N VAL A 198 -15.20 -5.56 12.51
CA VAL A 198 -16.56 -5.73 13.06
C VAL A 198 -17.16 -4.37 13.45
N GLN A 199 -16.39 -3.49 14.07
CA GLN A 199 -16.86 -2.15 14.42
C GLN A 199 -17.18 -1.30 13.17
N LYS A 200 -16.31 -1.33 12.15
CA LYS A 200 -16.58 -0.66 10.87
C LYS A 200 -17.84 -1.20 10.19
N ILE A 201 -18.00 -2.52 10.15
CA ILE A 201 -19.19 -3.19 9.64
C ILE A 201 -20.45 -2.76 10.40
N GLN A 202 -20.41 -2.76 11.73
CA GLN A 202 -21.58 -2.42 12.56
C GLN A 202 -21.98 -0.94 12.45
N ASN A 203 -21.02 -0.06 12.18
CA ASN A 203 -21.25 1.38 12.07
C ASN A 203 -21.67 1.83 10.66
N HIS A 204 -21.48 0.98 9.64
CA HIS A 204 -21.87 1.30 8.27
C HIS A 204 -23.39 1.37 8.12
N ARG A 205 -23.86 2.38 7.39
CA ARG A 205 -25.29 2.63 7.17
C ARG A 205 -25.61 2.76 5.68
N ALA A 206 -26.83 2.39 5.31
CA ALA A 206 -27.28 2.36 3.92
C ALA A 206 -27.37 3.75 3.25
N ASP A 207 -27.36 4.84 4.03
CA ASP A 207 -27.33 6.22 3.53
C ASP A 207 -25.92 6.71 3.16
N GLN A 208 -24.87 5.94 3.45
CA GLN A 208 -23.48 6.28 3.14
C GLN A 208 -23.07 5.78 1.75
N ARG A 209 -21.91 6.26 1.26
CA ARG A 209 -21.20 5.67 0.11
C ARG A 209 -20.98 4.16 0.33
N PRO A 210 -21.03 3.32 -0.72
CA PRO A 210 -20.82 1.89 -0.58
C PRO A 210 -19.45 1.60 0.03
N LEU A 211 -19.40 0.66 0.97
CA LEU A 211 -18.18 0.31 1.69
C LEU A 211 -17.31 -0.64 0.86
N LEU A 212 -16.05 -0.29 0.63
CA LEU A 212 -15.00 -1.27 0.32
C LEU A 212 -14.20 -1.53 1.59
N LEU A 213 -14.38 -2.71 2.20
CA LEU A 213 -13.62 -3.11 3.39
C LEU A 213 -12.63 -4.22 3.05
N THR A 214 -11.34 -3.95 3.18
CA THR A 214 -10.27 -4.95 3.01
C THR A 214 -9.70 -5.38 4.36
N VAL A 215 -9.77 -6.68 4.67
CA VAL A 215 -9.34 -7.27 5.95
C VAL A 215 -8.23 -8.27 5.72
N GLY A 216 -7.03 -7.99 6.23
CA GLY A 216 -5.85 -8.84 6.14
C GLY A 216 -5.52 -9.56 7.44
N LEU A 217 -5.80 -10.87 7.49
CA LEU A 217 -5.46 -11.73 8.63
C LEU A 217 -4.07 -12.35 8.45
N VAL A 218 -3.32 -12.45 9.55
CA VAL A 218 -1.92 -12.92 9.55
C VAL A 218 -1.84 -14.43 9.79
N ARG A 219 -2.72 -15.04 10.58
CA ARG A 219 -2.72 -16.50 10.72
C ARG A 219 -3.26 -17.13 9.43
N PRO A 220 -2.69 -18.24 8.94
CA PRO A 220 -1.78 -19.13 9.66
C PRO A 220 -0.28 -18.85 9.52
N HIS A 221 0.17 -17.75 8.92
CA HIS A 221 1.61 -17.42 8.84
C HIS A 221 2.30 -17.51 10.21
N ARG A 222 3.56 -17.97 10.21
CA ARG A 222 4.41 -18.13 11.41
C ARG A 222 4.73 -16.78 12.11
N PRO A 223 5.18 -16.76 13.38
CA PRO A 223 5.27 -17.88 14.32
C PRO A 223 3.89 -18.33 14.78
N PHE A 224 3.61 -19.63 14.88
CA PHE A 224 2.25 -20.11 15.20
C PHE A 224 1.91 -19.85 16.68
N VAL A 225 1.15 -18.78 16.92
CA VAL A 225 0.73 -18.36 18.25
C VAL A 225 -0.77 -18.12 18.24
N VAL A 226 -1.52 -18.97 18.94
CA VAL A 226 -2.99 -18.88 19.08
C VAL A 226 -3.41 -19.39 20.46
N PRO A 227 -4.64 -19.15 20.94
CA PRO A 227 -5.10 -19.70 22.21
C PRO A 227 -4.99 -21.23 22.30
N GLN A 228 -4.73 -21.75 23.52
CA GLN A 228 -4.47 -23.18 23.75
C GLN A 228 -5.62 -24.07 23.27
N GLU A 229 -6.87 -23.62 23.40
CA GLU A 229 -8.04 -24.39 22.99
C GLU A 229 -8.04 -24.77 21.51
N TYR A 230 -7.35 -24.02 20.64
CA TYR A 230 -7.22 -24.37 19.22
C TYR A 230 -6.18 -25.46 18.98
N PHE A 231 -5.15 -25.55 19.83
CA PHE A 231 -4.19 -26.66 19.79
C PHE A 231 -4.82 -27.97 20.27
N ASP A 232 -5.71 -27.89 21.25
CA ASP A 232 -6.37 -29.05 21.86
C ASP A 232 -7.30 -29.78 20.87
N LEU A 233 -7.75 -29.11 19.81
CA LEU A 233 -8.51 -29.71 18.71
C LEU A 233 -7.69 -30.66 17.84
N TYR A 234 -6.36 -30.56 17.89
CA TYR A 234 -5.44 -31.31 17.04
C TYR A 234 -4.34 -31.99 17.87
N PRO A 235 -4.63 -33.05 18.63
CA PRO A 235 -3.61 -33.74 19.42
C PRO A 235 -2.47 -34.25 18.52
N GLN A 236 -1.20 -33.93 18.85
CA GLN A 236 -0.04 -34.37 18.04
C GLN A 236 0.04 -35.90 17.88
N SER A 237 -0.54 -36.66 18.80
CA SER A 237 -0.66 -38.12 18.71
C SER A 237 -1.51 -38.59 17.52
N GLU A 238 -2.46 -37.78 17.07
CA GLU A 238 -3.38 -38.09 15.96
C GLU A 238 -2.85 -37.59 14.61
N ILE A 239 -1.94 -36.61 14.62
CA ILE A 239 -1.29 -36.10 13.40
C ILE A 239 -0.38 -37.17 12.80
N VAL A 240 -0.67 -37.52 11.55
CA VAL A 240 0.16 -38.33 10.67
C VAL A 240 0.97 -37.38 9.78
N LEU A 241 2.25 -37.66 9.60
CA LEU A 241 3.09 -36.88 8.68
C LEU A 241 3.14 -37.57 7.31
N PRO A 242 3.20 -36.80 6.21
CA PRO A 242 3.44 -37.34 4.88
C PRO A 242 4.66 -38.27 4.85
N GLN A 243 4.54 -39.41 4.18
CA GLN A 243 5.62 -40.39 4.03
C GLN A 243 6.21 -40.29 2.63
N ASP A 244 7.11 -39.32 2.41
CA ASP A 244 7.79 -39.18 1.11
C ASP A 244 9.03 -40.08 1.05
N THR A 245 9.13 -40.82 -0.05
CA THR A 245 10.25 -41.69 -0.37
C THR A 245 11.42 -40.88 -0.93
N GLU A 246 12.62 -41.45 -0.89
CA GLU A 246 13.81 -40.85 -1.53
C GLU A 246 13.62 -40.71 -3.06
N GLY A 247 12.73 -41.51 -3.64
CA GLY A 247 12.35 -41.42 -5.06
C GLY A 247 11.49 -40.20 -5.40
N ASP A 248 10.73 -39.64 -4.47
CA ASP A 248 9.85 -38.48 -4.71
C ASP A 248 10.62 -37.15 -4.84
N LEU A 249 11.92 -37.18 -4.52
CA LEU A 249 12.88 -36.07 -4.67
C LEU A 249 13.92 -36.31 -5.76
N ALA A 250 13.95 -37.50 -6.36
CA ALA A 250 15.02 -37.92 -7.26
C ALA A 250 15.07 -37.09 -8.55
N ASP A 251 13.92 -36.55 -8.97
CA ASP A 251 13.74 -35.78 -10.20
C ASP A 251 13.33 -34.32 -9.97
N VAL A 252 13.53 -33.83 -8.73
CA VAL A 252 13.43 -32.41 -8.40
C VAL A 252 14.71 -31.68 -8.83
N SER A 253 14.56 -30.43 -9.28
CA SER A 253 15.67 -29.54 -9.68
C SER A 253 16.76 -29.44 -8.59
N GLU A 254 18.03 -29.45 -9.00
CA GLU A 254 19.14 -29.22 -8.05
C GLU A 254 19.15 -27.78 -7.55
N PHE A 255 18.80 -26.80 -8.40
CA PHE A 255 18.55 -25.42 -7.97
C PHE A 255 17.51 -25.39 -6.83
N TYR A 256 16.42 -26.12 -6.96
CA TYR A 256 15.40 -26.15 -5.92
C TYR A 256 15.87 -26.87 -4.64
N LYS A 257 16.62 -27.97 -4.77
CA LYS A 257 17.18 -28.69 -3.61
C LYS A 257 18.17 -27.82 -2.84
N SER A 258 19.05 -27.08 -3.51
CA SER A 258 19.96 -26.13 -2.86
C SER A 258 19.20 -24.94 -2.27
N PHE A 259 18.21 -24.41 -3.01
CA PHE A 259 17.43 -23.24 -2.60
C PHE A 259 16.52 -23.51 -1.38
N ARG A 260 15.89 -24.69 -1.26
CA ARG A 260 14.89 -24.97 -0.19
C ARG A 260 15.24 -26.10 0.75
N LEU A 261 15.71 -27.24 0.25
CA LEU A 261 15.93 -28.42 1.11
C LEU A 261 17.16 -28.28 2.03
N GLN A 262 18.09 -27.37 1.70
CA GLN A 262 19.27 -27.08 2.54
C GLN A 262 19.06 -25.92 3.53
N ASP A 263 17.89 -25.27 3.53
CA ASP A 263 17.57 -24.21 4.49
C ASP A 263 17.72 -24.74 5.93
N GLY A 264 18.50 -24.02 6.74
CA GLY A 264 18.73 -24.31 8.15
C GLY A 264 17.42 -24.49 8.92
N TYR A 265 16.34 -23.80 8.51
CA TYR A 265 15.02 -23.95 9.10
C TYR A 265 14.46 -25.37 8.96
N HIS A 266 14.53 -25.95 7.77
CA HIS A 266 13.99 -27.27 7.45
C HIS A 266 14.75 -28.38 8.18
N SER A 267 16.08 -28.33 8.08
CA SER A 267 16.96 -29.28 8.75
C SER A 267 16.80 -29.19 10.28
N HIS A 268 16.64 -27.98 10.83
CA HIS A 268 16.42 -27.78 12.26
C HIS A 268 15.06 -28.33 12.73
N LEU A 269 13.98 -28.09 11.97
CA LEU A 269 12.66 -28.65 12.28
C LEU A 269 12.69 -30.19 12.35
N VAL A 270 13.34 -30.82 11.37
CA VAL A 270 13.45 -32.28 11.29
C VAL A 270 14.37 -32.82 12.39
N ASN A 271 15.55 -32.24 12.59
CA ASN A 271 16.55 -32.72 13.56
C ASN A 271 16.06 -32.66 15.01
N ASN A 272 15.27 -31.64 15.36
CA ASN A 272 14.70 -31.51 16.70
C ASN A 272 13.36 -32.28 16.87
N GLY A 273 12.86 -32.91 15.80
CA GLY A 273 11.62 -33.69 15.84
C GLY A 273 10.35 -32.84 15.99
N TRP A 274 10.38 -31.57 15.58
CA TRP A 274 9.28 -30.63 15.78
C TRP A 274 8.23 -30.63 14.67
N THR A 275 8.36 -31.49 13.66
CA THR A 275 7.48 -31.52 12.47
C THR A 275 5.99 -31.67 12.83
N LYS A 276 5.64 -32.49 13.82
CA LYS A 276 4.25 -32.60 14.31
C LYS A 276 3.76 -31.36 15.03
N GLU A 277 4.61 -30.70 15.82
CA GLU A 277 4.28 -29.43 16.48
C GLU A 277 4.06 -28.33 15.44
N PHE A 278 4.85 -28.32 14.36
CA PHE A 278 4.69 -27.38 13.24
C PHE A 278 3.33 -27.55 12.57
N VAL A 279 2.97 -28.78 12.20
CA VAL A 279 1.67 -29.09 11.60
C VAL A 279 0.54 -28.74 12.57
N GLN A 280 0.65 -29.13 13.86
CA GLN A 280 -0.35 -28.80 14.88
C GLN A 280 -0.57 -27.28 14.98
N GLY A 281 0.52 -26.51 15.07
CA GLY A 281 0.46 -25.05 15.17
C GLY A 281 -0.19 -24.41 13.95
N TYR A 282 0.09 -24.92 12.74
CA TYR A 282 -0.53 -24.45 11.52
C TYR A 282 -2.05 -24.75 11.50
N LEU A 283 -2.47 -25.98 11.80
CA LEU A 283 -3.90 -26.35 11.85
C LEU A 283 -4.68 -25.54 12.89
N ALA A 284 -4.10 -25.38 14.10
CA ALA A 284 -4.68 -24.55 15.15
C ALA A 284 -4.82 -23.09 14.69
N SER A 285 -3.83 -22.58 13.93
CA SER A 285 -3.85 -21.22 13.40
C SER A 285 -4.92 -21.03 12.33
N ILE A 286 -5.18 -22.04 11.48
CA ILE A 286 -6.27 -21.99 10.50
C ILE A 286 -7.63 -21.92 11.21
N THR A 287 -7.90 -22.82 12.17
CA THR A 287 -9.19 -22.80 12.89
C THR A 287 -9.39 -21.52 13.70
N PHE A 288 -8.32 -20.93 14.21
CA PHE A 288 -8.39 -19.62 14.85
C PHE A 288 -8.72 -18.49 13.86
N ALA A 289 -8.12 -18.50 12.66
CA ALA A 289 -8.44 -17.56 11.59
C ALA A 289 -9.90 -17.75 11.11
N ASP A 290 -10.36 -18.99 10.96
CA ASP A 290 -11.76 -19.31 10.65
C ASP A 290 -12.73 -18.73 11.69
N ALA A 291 -12.41 -18.85 12.98
CA ALA A 291 -13.21 -18.23 14.04
C ALA A 291 -13.25 -16.70 13.93
N GLN A 292 -12.16 -16.05 13.49
CA GLN A 292 -12.14 -14.60 13.24
C GLN A 292 -13.02 -14.23 12.04
N ILE A 293 -12.94 -14.99 10.95
CA ILE A 293 -13.80 -14.85 9.77
C ILE A 293 -15.28 -15.02 10.17
N GLY A 294 -15.59 -15.99 11.04
CA GLY A 294 -16.93 -16.19 11.58
C GLY A 294 -17.49 -14.94 12.26
N ARG A 295 -16.68 -14.23 13.05
CA ARG A 295 -17.08 -12.98 13.70
C ARG A 295 -17.34 -11.85 12.70
N ILE A 296 -16.56 -11.78 11.63
CA ILE A 296 -16.78 -10.82 10.53
C ILE A 296 -18.09 -11.15 9.83
N LEU A 297 -18.31 -12.42 9.47
CA LEU A 297 -19.55 -12.89 8.84
C LEU A 297 -20.80 -12.64 9.69
N ASP A 298 -20.71 -12.86 11.00
CA ASP A 298 -21.81 -12.58 11.93
C ASP A 298 -22.12 -11.08 12.01
N ALA A 299 -21.11 -10.22 11.91
CA ALA A 299 -21.32 -8.77 11.87
C ALA A 299 -21.97 -8.33 10.55
N ILE A 300 -21.57 -8.91 9.42
CA ILE A 300 -22.18 -8.67 8.09
C ILE A 300 -23.65 -9.07 8.11
N ASP A 301 -23.94 -10.30 8.52
CA ASP A 301 -25.32 -10.82 8.56
C ASP A 301 -26.19 -10.06 9.58
N GLY A 302 -25.57 -9.39 10.55
CA GLY A 302 -26.22 -8.51 11.51
C GLY A 302 -26.51 -7.08 11.01
N ASN A 303 -25.97 -6.68 9.85
CA ASN A 303 -26.17 -5.34 9.28
C ASN A 303 -26.98 -5.41 7.97
N LEU A 304 -28.21 -4.89 7.99
CA LEU A 304 -29.08 -4.85 6.81
C LEU A 304 -28.53 -4.01 5.65
N ALA A 305 -27.65 -3.05 5.90
CA ALA A 305 -26.99 -2.27 4.86
C ALA A 305 -25.96 -3.09 4.05
N LEU A 306 -25.59 -4.28 4.53
CA LEU A 306 -24.64 -5.19 3.88
C LEU A 306 -25.31 -6.51 3.46
N ALA A 307 -26.65 -6.54 3.40
CA ALA A 307 -27.40 -7.77 3.13
C ALA A 307 -27.11 -8.35 1.73
N ASP A 308 -26.73 -7.52 0.78
CA ASP A 308 -26.36 -7.85 -0.60
C ASP A 308 -24.87 -7.62 -0.89
N ALA A 309 -24.06 -7.43 0.15
CA ALA A 309 -22.62 -7.20 0.00
C ALA A 309 -21.93 -8.38 -0.68
N THR A 310 -21.03 -8.07 -1.62
CA THR A 310 -20.17 -9.06 -2.24
C THR A 310 -18.99 -9.36 -1.32
N ILE A 311 -18.69 -10.64 -1.10
CA ILE A 311 -17.55 -11.06 -0.28
C ILE A 311 -16.54 -11.78 -1.15
N VAL A 312 -15.31 -11.27 -1.20
CA VAL A 312 -14.19 -11.92 -1.88
C VAL A 312 -13.21 -12.41 -0.83
N PHE A 313 -13.03 -13.72 -0.75
CA PHE A 313 -12.10 -14.35 0.19
C PHE A 313 -10.97 -15.03 -0.56
N TRP A 314 -9.72 -14.77 -0.17
CA TRP A 314 -8.56 -15.44 -0.75
C TRP A 314 -7.38 -15.57 0.22
N SER A 315 -6.37 -16.34 -0.20
CA SER A 315 -5.04 -16.35 0.41
C SER A 315 -4.01 -15.77 -0.54
N ASP A 316 -2.97 -15.10 -0.03
CA ASP A 316 -1.88 -14.58 -0.86
C ASP A 316 -1.03 -15.71 -1.47
N ASN A 317 -0.79 -16.78 -0.73
CA ASN A 317 -0.13 -17.98 -1.22
C ASN A 317 -0.48 -19.19 -0.34
N GLY A 318 -0.06 -20.38 -0.78
CA GLY A 318 -0.16 -21.61 -0.02
C GLY A 318 1.00 -21.78 0.98
N PHE A 319 1.10 -22.97 1.56
CA PHE A 319 2.09 -23.33 2.58
C PHE A 319 2.37 -24.84 2.64
N GLU A 320 3.63 -25.19 2.85
CA GLU A 320 4.12 -26.56 2.92
C GLU A 320 4.31 -27.03 4.36
N LEU A 321 3.94 -28.29 4.57
CA LEU A 321 3.77 -28.91 5.89
C LEU A 321 4.44 -30.29 5.95
N GLY A 322 5.52 -30.49 5.20
CA GLY A 322 6.32 -31.71 5.19
C GLY A 322 6.19 -32.58 3.94
N HIS A 323 5.33 -32.19 2.98
CA HIS A 323 5.28 -32.80 1.65
C HIS A 323 6.60 -32.59 0.93
N LYS A 324 7.10 -33.61 0.23
CA LYS A 324 8.45 -33.63 -0.34
C LYS A 324 9.54 -33.19 0.65
N ARG A 325 9.30 -33.37 1.95
CA ARG A 325 10.18 -32.93 3.05
C ARG A 325 10.43 -31.41 3.09
N THR A 326 9.55 -30.61 2.51
CA THR A 326 9.61 -29.14 2.55
C THR A 326 8.57 -28.53 3.50
N TYR A 327 8.86 -27.34 4.00
CA TYR A 327 8.06 -26.60 4.96
C TYR A 327 8.04 -25.11 4.55
N ASN A 328 7.00 -24.36 4.91
CA ASN A 328 6.84 -22.93 4.54
C ASN A 328 6.47 -22.76 3.04
N LYS A 329 6.79 -21.65 2.37
CA LYS A 329 6.38 -21.37 0.97
C LYS A 329 7.55 -21.42 -0.03
N PHE A 330 7.59 -20.55 -1.04
CA PHE A 330 8.73 -20.36 -1.96
C PHE A 330 8.94 -21.50 -2.96
N THR A 331 7.86 -22.11 -3.46
CA THR A 331 7.91 -23.26 -4.36
C THR A 331 6.81 -23.16 -5.39
N LEU A 332 7.04 -23.75 -6.57
CA LEU A 332 6.04 -23.79 -7.64
C LEU A 332 5.17 -25.05 -7.58
N TRP A 333 5.13 -25.76 -6.46
CA TRP A 333 4.25 -26.89 -6.25
C TRP A 333 2.85 -26.45 -5.81
N GLU A 334 1.88 -27.37 -5.92
CA GLU A 334 0.48 -27.12 -5.55
C GLU A 334 0.37 -26.53 -4.13
N ALA A 335 1.08 -27.12 -3.17
CA ALA A 335 1.06 -26.69 -1.77
C ALA A 335 1.41 -25.21 -1.55
N SER A 336 2.26 -24.62 -2.38
CA SER A 336 2.72 -23.23 -2.22
C SER A 336 1.96 -22.23 -3.09
N SER A 337 1.40 -22.63 -4.22
CA SER A 337 0.75 -21.69 -5.15
C SER A 337 -0.76 -21.84 -5.29
N ASN A 338 -1.35 -23.00 -4.98
CA ASN A 338 -2.80 -23.15 -4.98
C ASN A 338 -3.39 -22.57 -3.69
N VAL A 339 -4.40 -21.72 -3.83
CA VAL A 339 -4.98 -20.95 -2.74
C VAL A 339 -6.49 -21.10 -2.73
N PRO A 340 -7.14 -21.01 -1.56
CA PRO A 340 -8.59 -20.90 -1.54
C PRO A 340 -9.00 -19.55 -2.14
N LEU A 341 -10.04 -19.57 -2.97
CA LEU A 341 -10.72 -18.38 -3.48
C LEU A 341 -12.23 -18.64 -3.48
N ILE A 342 -12.98 -17.77 -2.80
CA ILE A 342 -14.43 -17.84 -2.71
C ILE A 342 -14.99 -16.46 -3.02
N VAL A 343 -15.95 -16.41 -3.95
CA VAL A 343 -16.69 -15.19 -4.27
C VAL A 343 -18.15 -15.41 -3.92
N VAL A 344 -18.64 -14.68 -2.91
CA VAL A 344 -20.05 -14.61 -2.57
C VAL A 344 -20.63 -13.39 -3.26
N ASP A 345 -21.40 -13.62 -4.32
CA ASP A 345 -22.14 -12.58 -5.01
C ASP A 345 -23.59 -13.02 -5.24
N PRO A 346 -24.57 -12.11 -5.13
CA PRO A 346 -25.94 -12.34 -5.57
C PRO A 346 -26.13 -12.95 -6.98
N SER A 347 -25.21 -12.74 -7.93
CA SER A 347 -25.25 -13.39 -9.25
C SER A 347 -24.72 -14.83 -9.24
N ALA A 348 -23.89 -15.19 -8.26
CA ALA A 348 -23.30 -16.52 -8.17
C ALA A 348 -24.32 -17.57 -7.76
N THR A 349 -24.19 -18.79 -8.29
CA THR A 349 -24.97 -19.93 -7.80
C THR A 349 -24.41 -20.36 -6.43
N PRO A 350 -25.18 -20.29 -5.33
CA PRO A 350 -24.68 -20.61 -4.00
C PRO A 350 -24.19 -22.06 -3.89
N GLY A 351 -23.01 -22.26 -3.30
CA GLY A 351 -22.41 -23.58 -3.12
C GLY A 351 -21.85 -24.18 -4.41
N SER A 352 -21.73 -23.40 -5.47
CA SER A 352 -21.10 -23.86 -6.72
C SER A 352 -19.60 -24.02 -6.55
N VAL A 353 -19.03 -24.99 -7.27
CA VAL A 353 -17.58 -25.22 -7.34
C VAL A 353 -17.14 -25.12 -8.78
N ASN A 354 -16.18 -24.25 -9.04
CA ASN A 354 -15.57 -24.04 -10.33
C ASN A 354 -14.19 -24.71 -10.37
N GLU A 355 -13.93 -25.50 -11.41
CA GLU A 355 -12.66 -26.23 -11.61
C GLU A 355 -11.76 -25.60 -12.67
N THR A 356 -12.19 -24.52 -13.33
CA THR A 356 -11.36 -23.72 -14.23
C THR A 356 -10.14 -23.18 -13.48
N PRO A 357 -8.91 -23.32 -14.00
CA PRO A 357 -7.76 -22.64 -13.46
C PRO A 357 -7.91 -21.12 -13.53
N VAL A 358 -7.85 -20.44 -12.39
CA VAL A 358 -7.93 -18.97 -12.29
C VAL A 358 -6.74 -18.40 -11.52
N SER A 359 -6.41 -17.14 -11.75
CA SER A 359 -5.30 -16.42 -11.13
C SER A 359 -5.82 -15.45 -10.07
N LEU A 360 -5.03 -15.12 -9.04
CA LEU A 360 -5.40 -14.00 -8.17
C LEU A 360 -5.35 -12.64 -8.89
N LEU A 361 -4.67 -12.54 -10.04
CA LEU A 361 -4.73 -11.34 -10.90
C LEU A 361 -6.16 -11.01 -11.34
N ASP A 362 -7.03 -12.01 -11.38
CA ASP A 362 -8.42 -11.90 -11.81
C ASP A 362 -9.29 -11.15 -10.78
N ILE A 363 -8.82 -11.02 -9.53
CA ILE A 363 -9.59 -10.34 -8.48
C ILE A 363 -9.79 -8.87 -8.80
N PHE A 364 -8.75 -8.12 -9.18
CA PHE A 364 -8.91 -6.68 -9.43
C PHE A 364 -9.89 -6.37 -10.59
N PRO A 365 -9.78 -6.98 -11.78
CA PRO A 365 -10.80 -6.87 -12.82
C PRO A 365 -12.21 -7.23 -12.34
N THR A 366 -12.34 -8.24 -11.49
CA THR A 366 -13.63 -8.62 -10.88
C THR A 366 -14.18 -7.50 -10.01
N MET A 367 -13.34 -6.86 -9.18
CA MET A 367 -13.74 -5.75 -8.31
C MET A 367 -14.24 -4.54 -9.12
N LEU A 368 -13.56 -4.23 -10.22
CA LEU A 368 -13.97 -3.14 -11.13
C LEU A 368 -15.32 -3.45 -11.79
N GLU A 369 -15.50 -4.66 -12.33
CA GLU A 369 -16.77 -5.03 -12.96
C GLU A 369 -17.92 -5.02 -11.95
N LEU A 370 -17.69 -5.50 -10.72
CA LEU A 370 -18.65 -5.44 -9.61
C LEU A 370 -19.02 -4.00 -9.22
N ALA A 371 -18.12 -3.05 -9.44
CA ALA A 371 -18.33 -1.62 -9.21
C ALA A 371 -18.98 -0.88 -10.39
N GLY A 372 -19.28 -1.59 -11.49
CA GLY A 372 -19.75 -0.98 -12.73
C GLY A 372 -18.67 -0.22 -13.51
N GLU A 373 -17.41 -0.41 -13.16
CA GLU A 373 -16.27 0.28 -13.77
C GLU A 373 -15.75 -0.47 -15.00
N THR A 374 -15.13 0.28 -15.91
CA THR A 374 -14.49 -0.31 -17.10
C THR A 374 -13.16 -0.94 -16.71
N ILE A 375 -12.95 -2.21 -17.08
CA ILE A 375 -11.68 -2.91 -16.85
C ILE A 375 -10.61 -2.35 -17.81
N PRO A 376 -9.50 -1.77 -17.30
CA PRO A 376 -8.41 -1.30 -18.14
C PRO A 376 -7.74 -2.45 -18.90
N SER A 377 -7.39 -2.22 -20.17
CA SER A 377 -6.68 -3.21 -20.98
C SER A 377 -5.24 -3.51 -20.52
N ALA A 378 -4.72 -2.73 -19.57
CA ALA A 378 -3.40 -2.90 -19.00
C ALA A 378 -3.34 -3.94 -17.87
N LEU A 379 -4.49 -4.40 -17.35
CA LEU A 379 -4.54 -5.45 -16.34
C LEU A 379 -4.28 -6.82 -16.97
N ASP A 380 -3.50 -7.65 -16.27
CA ASP A 380 -3.08 -8.97 -16.76
C ASP A 380 -4.08 -10.09 -16.41
N GLY A 381 -5.04 -9.80 -15.53
CA GLY A 381 -6.13 -10.71 -15.17
C GLY A 381 -7.43 -10.43 -15.94
N HIS A 382 -8.42 -11.30 -15.74
CA HIS A 382 -9.76 -11.17 -16.30
C HIS A 382 -10.81 -11.27 -15.21
N SER A 383 -12.01 -10.71 -15.41
CA SER A 383 -13.04 -10.82 -14.39
C SER A 383 -13.54 -12.25 -14.21
N LEU A 384 -13.74 -12.62 -12.96
CA LEU A 384 -14.26 -13.92 -12.54
C LEU A 384 -15.79 -14.02 -12.70
N LEU A 385 -16.50 -12.91 -12.95
CA LEU A 385 -17.97 -12.95 -13.08
C LEU A 385 -18.41 -13.84 -14.24
N ASP A 386 -17.77 -13.73 -15.41
CA ASP A 386 -18.07 -14.62 -16.55
C ASP A 386 -17.73 -16.08 -16.23
N VAL A 387 -16.65 -16.33 -15.48
CA VAL A 387 -16.27 -17.68 -15.03
C VAL A 387 -17.31 -18.26 -14.08
N ILE A 388 -17.91 -17.44 -13.22
CA ILE A 388 -19.00 -17.83 -12.31
C ILE A 388 -20.28 -18.17 -13.09
N GLU A 389 -20.61 -17.37 -14.10
CA GLU A 389 -21.83 -17.50 -14.89
C GLU A 389 -21.74 -18.61 -15.96
N ASN A 390 -20.57 -18.76 -16.59
CA ASN A 390 -20.33 -19.57 -17.77
C ASN A 390 -19.06 -20.45 -17.65
N PRO A 391 -18.92 -21.30 -16.59
CA PRO A 391 -17.68 -22.03 -16.28
C PRO A 391 -17.09 -22.83 -17.45
N GLY A 392 -17.93 -23.46 -18.27
CA GLY A 392 -17.48 -24.30 -19.40
C GLY A 392 -16.88 -23.54 -20.60
N ASN A 393 -17.03 -22.20 -20.65
CA ASN A 393 -16.40 -21.39 -21.70
C ASN A 393 -14.91 -21.12 -21.44
N HIS A 394 -14.44 -21.43 -20.23
CA HIS A 394 -13.10 -21.11 -19.75
C HIS A 394 -12.17 -22.33 -19.66
N ASP A 395 -12.57 -23.49 -20.19
CA ASP A 395 -11.81 -24.75 -20.16
C ASP A 395 -10.39 -24.66 -20.79
N ASP A 396 -10.10 -23.61 -21.56
CA ASP A 396 -8.80 -23.37 -22.18
C ASP A 396 -7.90 -22.40 -21.39
N ASP A 397 -8.41 -21.78 -20.32
CA ASP A 397 -7.66 -20.80 -19.52
C ASP A 397 -6.44 -21.45 -18.85
N ALA A 398 -5.36 -20.68 -18.80
CA ALA A 398 -4.07 -21.11 -18.29
C ALA A 398 -3.49 -20.06 -17.34
N VAL A 399 -2.95 -20.51 -16.22
CA VAL A 399 -2.40 -19.64 -15.19
C VAL A 399 -0.88 -19.79 -15.14
N ILE A 400 -0.18 -18.66 -15.03
CA ILE A 400 1.27 -18.60 -14.83
C ILE A 400 1.58 -18.30 -13.36
N MET A 401 2.57 -19.02 -12.83
CA MET A 401 3.16 -18.75 -11.53
C MET A 401 4.67 -18.59 -11.72
N THR A 402 5.28 -17.62 -11.05
CA THR A 402 6.73 -17.39 -11.10
C THR A 402 7.38 -17.56 -9.75
N MET A 403 8.68 -17.86 -9.72
CA MET A 403 9.48 -17.90 -8.50
C MET A 403 10.97 -17.82 -8.86
N ILE A 404 11.62 -16.67 -8.59
CA ILE A 404 13.08 -16.44 -8.80
C ILE A 404 13.57 -17.06 -10.12
N GLY A 405 13.13 -16.56 -11.27
CA GLY A 405 13.49 -17.09 -12.60
C GLY A 405 12.78 -18.35 -13.05
N SER A 406 12.21 -19.12 -12.11
CA SER A 406 11.50 -20.35 -12.41
C SER A 406 10.05 -20.03 -12.71
N ILE A 407 9.44 -20.82 -13.58
CA ILE A 407 8.09 -20.57 -14.07
C ILE A 407 7.28 -21.86 -14.11
N ALA A 408 6.02 -21.77 -13.74
CA ALA A 408 5.05 -22.83 -13.87
C ALA A 408 3.84 -22.38 -14.66
N ILE A 409 3.26 -23.32 -15.41
CA ILE A 409 1.96 -23.16 -16.05
C ILE A 409 1.01 -24.22 -15.51
N ARG A 410 -0.19 -23.78 -15.15
CA ARG A 410 -1.33 -24.63 -14.84
C ARG A 410 -2.33 -24.54 -15.97
N TRP A 411 -2.59 -25.66 -16.66
CA TRP A 411 -3.56 -25.75 -17.75
C TRP A 411 -4.34 -27.07 -17.65
N LYS A 412 -5.67 -26.99 -17.64
CA LYS A 412 -6.60 -28.15 -17.50
C LYS A 412 -6.34 -28.98 -16.27
N GLU A 413 -5.83 -30.21 -16.36
CA GLU A 413 -5.41 -31.03 -15.21
C GLU A 413 -3.88 -31.07 -14.98
N LEU A 414 -3.10 -30.45 -15.86
CA LEU A 414 -1.65 -30.52 -15.85
C LEU A 414 -1.00 -29.28 -15.25
N ARG A 415 0.13 -29.49 -14.57
CA ARG A 415 1.07 -28.46 -14.14
C ARG A 415 2.45 -28.80 -14.67
N LEU A 416 3.03 -27.90 -15.47
CA LEU A 416 4.42 -27.98 -15.90
C LEU A 416 5.22 -26.92 -15.15
N ILE A 417 6.35 -27.31 -14.58
CA ILE A 417 7.29 -26.42 -13.92
C ILE A 417 8.61 -26.48 -14.69
N LYS A 418 9.15 -25.32 -15.00
CA LYS A 418 10.47 -25.12 -15.60
C LYS A 418 11.32 -24.36 -14.60
N TYR A 419 12.39 -25.01 -14.13
CA TYR A 419 13.34 -24.42 -13.20
C TYR A 419 14.50 -23.73 -13.94
N ASN A 420 15.11 -22.79 -13.22
CA ASN A 420 16.28 -22.01 -13.65
C ASN A 420 17.38 -22.90 -14.20
N ASP A 421 17.68 -24.02 -13.54
CA ASP A 421 18.77 -24.93 -13.92
C ASP A 421 18.52 -25.75 -15.19
N GLY A 422 17.39 -25.54 -15.89
CA GLY A 422 17.04 -26.36 -17.04
C GLY A 422 15.99 -27.43 -16.73
N THR A 423 15.86 -27.87 -15.48
CA THR A 423 15.04 -29.03 -15.09
C THR A 423 13.55 -28.80 -15.32
N ILE A 424 12.84 -29.88 -15.64
CA ILE A 424 11.39 -29.87 -15.88
C ILE A 424 10.68 -30.88 -14.98
N GLU A 425 9.62 -30.42 -14.34
CA GLU A 425 8.66 -31.26 -13.63
C GLU A 425 7.29 -31.17 -14.30
N LEU A 426 6.59 -32.30 -14.39
CA LEU A 426 5.22 -32.35 -14.90
C LEU A 426 4.35 -33.15 -13.93
N TYR A 427 3.22 -32.59 -13.53
CA TYR A 427 2.27 -33.21 -12.60
C TYR A 427 0.86 -33.23 -13.17
N ASN A 428 0.07 -34.22 -12.74
CA ASN A 428 -1.38 -34.18 -12.87
C ASN A 428 -1.96 -33.64 -11.56
N SER A 429 -2.20 -32.34 -11.52
CA SER A 429 -2.62 -31.60 -10.33
C SER A 429 -3.99 -32.00 -9.79
N VAL A 430 -4.88 -32.52 -10.64
CA VAL A 430 -6.21 -32.97 -10.21
C VAL A 430 -6.13 -34.32 -9.49
N ARG A 431 -5.28 -35.24 -9.97
CA ARG A 431 -5.12 -36.59 -9.40
C ARG A 431 -4.07 -36.65 -8.31
N ASP A 432 -3.11 -35.73 -8.31
CA ASP A 432 -1.98 -35.66 -7.39
C ASP A 432 -1.79 -34.21 -6.92
N ARG A 433 -2.68 -33.76 -6.04
CA ARG A 433 -2.69 -32.41 -5.46
C ARG A 433 -1.49 -32.08 -4.58
N LEU A 434 -0.64 -33.07 -4.30
CA LEU A 434 0.57 -32.90 -3.51
C LEU A 434 1.83 -32.97 -4.38
N SER A 435 1.66 -33.01 -5.70
CA SER A 435 2.72 -33.05 -6.70
C SER A 435 3.75 -34.16 -6.42
N ARG A 436 3.34 -35.31 -5.88
CA ARG A 436 4.27 -36.36 -5.44
C ARG A 436 5.00 -37.03 -6.59
N ARG A 437 4.27 -37.36 -7.66
CA ARG A 437 4.81 -38.13 -8.79
C ARG A 437 5.01 -37.24 -10.02
N ASN A 438 6.27 -36.95 -10.31
CA ASN A 438 6.65 -36.31 -11.56
C ASN A 438 6.52 -37.31 -12.73
N ILE A 439 5.77 -36.90 -13.75
CA ILE A 439 5.43 -37.70 -14.94
C ILE A 439 6.15 -37.21 -16.21
N SER A 440 7.09 -36.27 -16.07
CA SER A 440 7.82 -35.68 -17.22
C SER A 440 8.63 -36.70 -18.02
N THR A 441 9.09 -37.78 -17.37
CA THR A 441 9.92 -38.83 -17.96
C THR A 441 9.13 -39.90 -18.74
N LEU A 442 7.80 -39.86 -18.72
CA LEU A 442 6.97 -40.80 -19.48
C LEU A 442 6.99 -40.42 -20.97
N GLY A 443 7.39 -41.34 -21.85
CA GLY A 443 7.72 -41.04 -23.25
C GLY A 443 6.63 -40.40 -24.13
N VAL A 444 5.34 -40.47 -23.74
CA VAL A 444 4.27 -39.74 -24.43
C VAL A 444 4.27 -38.24 -24.08
N HIS A 445 4.62 -37.90 -22.84
CA HIS A 445 4.61 -36.52 -22.34
C HIS A 445 5.82 -35.74 -22.82
N SER A 446 7.00 -36.37 -22.86
CA SER A 446 8.23 -35.73 -23.33
C SER A 446 8.20 -35.36 -24.82
N LEU A 447 7.47 -36.10 -25.65
CA LEU A 447 7.44 -35.88 -27.10
C LEU A 447 6.32 -34.95 -27.57
N THR A 448 5.27 -34.73 -26.77
CA THR A 448 4.07 -33.98 -27.22
C THR A 448 3.51 -33.03 -26.17
N THR A 449 3.28 -33.49 -24.94
CA THR A 449 2.64 -32.68 -23.89
C THR A 449 3.51 -31.51 -23.45
N ILE A 450 4.79 -31.75 -23.16
CA ILE A 450 5.71 -30.72 -22.65
C ILE A 450 5.95 -29.61 -23.69
N PRO A 451 6.27 -29.90 -24.97
CA PRO A 451 6.42 -28.84 -25.98
C PRO A 451 5.18 -27.95 -26.12
N ASN A 452 3.98 -28.53 -26.10
CA ASN A 452 2.73 -27.77 -26.19
C ASN A 452 2.51 -26.85 -24.98
N LEU A 453 2.82 -27.34 -23.77
CA LEU A 453 2.71 -26.55 -22.55
C LEU A 453 3.74 -25.42 -22.49
N LEU A 454 4.97 -25.64 -22.99
CA LEU A 454 6.00 -24.60 -23.10
C LEU A 454 5.60 -23.51 -24.10
N GLU A 455 4.99 -23.88 -25.23
CA GLU A 455 4.49 -22.90 -26.21
C GLU A 455 3.33 -22.07 -25.63
N ARG A 456 2.39 -22.72 -24.92
CA ARG A 456 1.32 -21.99 -24.23
C ARG A 456 1.87 -21.08 -23.13
N MET A 457 2.87 -21.53 -22.37
CA MET A 457 3.56 -20.73 -21.37
C MET A 457 4.18 -19.47 -21.99
N LYS A 458 4.90 -19.61 -23.12
CA LYS A 458 5.45 -18.48 -23.87
C LYS A 458 4.38 -17.46 -24.26
N GLN A 459 3.22 -17.91 -24.73
CA GLN A 459 2.12 -17.03 -25.12
C GLN A 459 1.54 -16.25 -23.95
N VAL A 460 1.28 -16.91 -22.80
CA VAL A 460 0.72 -16.23 -21.62
C VAL A 460 1.72 -15.28 -20.99
N VAL A 461 3.01 -15.65 -20.93
CA VAL A 461 4.06 -14.75 -20.42
C VAL A 461 4.16 -13.48 -21.26
N ALA A 462 4.13 -13.60 -22.60
CA ALA A 462 4.15 -12.45 -23.48
C ALA A 462 2.92 -11.52 -23.32
N GLN A 463 1.74 -12.09 -23.05
CA GLN A 463 0.54 -11.30 -22.75
C GLN A 463 0.68 -10.51 -21.45
N GLN A 464 1.36 -11.10 -20.47
CA GLN A 464 1.61 -10.50 -19.15
C GLN A 464 2.84 -9.57 -19.14
N GLY A 465 3.40 -9.22 -20.30
CA GLY A 465 4.53 -8.29 -20.40
C GLY A 465 5.90 -8.89 -20.04
N GLY A 466 6.01 -10.22 -19.95
CA GLY A 466 7.28 -10.90 -19.77
C GLY A 466 7.86 -11.43 -21.09
N VAL A 467 9.15 -11.75 -21.07
CA VAL A 467 9.84 -12.38 -22.20
C VAL A 467 10.35 -13.76 -21.77
N PHE A 468 9.89 -14.79 -22.49
CA PHE A 468 10.28 -16.18 -22.23
C PHE A 468 10.48 -16.94 -23.55
N ASP A 469 11.69 -17.49 -23.73
CA ASP A 469 11.96 -18.48 -24.75
C ASP A 469 12.62 -19.72 -24.14
N GLY A 470 11.79 -20.60 -23.60
CA GLY A 470 12.24 -21.82 -22.93
C GLY A 470 12.81 -22.91 -23.85
N GLN A 471 13.00 -22.65 -25.16
CA GLN A 471 13.60 -23.59 -26.11
C GLN A 471 14.83 -23.03 -26.84
N SER A 472 14.97 -21.71 -26.95
CA SER A 472 16.08 -21.05 -27.63
C SER A 472 17.36 -21.08 -26.78
N ALA A 473 18.53 -20.97 -27.43
CA ALA A 473 19.79 -20.67 -26.73
C ALA A 473 19.94 -19.15 -26.44
N VAL A 474 19.12 -18.32 -27.09
CA VAL A 474 19.15 -16.85 -26.98
C VAL A 474 17.74 -16.32 -26.70
N VAL A 475 17.62 -15.42 -25.73
CA VAL A 475 16.41 -14.64 -25.44
C VAL A 475 16.68 -13.18 -25.78
N ASN A 476 15.82 -12.56 -26.57
CA ASN A 476 15.93 -11.14 -26.89
C ASN A 476 14.74 -10.41 -26.26
N GLY A 477 15.04 -9.39 -25.47
CA GLY A 477 14.10 -8.40 -25.00
C GLY A 477 13.72 -7.42 -26.12
N THR A 478 13.02 -6.40 -25.70
CA THR A 478 12.34 -5.41 -26.53
C THR A 478 12.98 -4.04 -26.34
N SER A 479 12.27 -2.96 -26.65
CA SER A 479 12.76 -1.60 -26.43
C SER A 479 12.07 -0.91 -25.26
N GLY A 480 11.33 -1.66 -24.45
CA GLY A 480 10.71 -1.17 -23.23
C GLY A 480 11.06 -2.11 -22.09
N ASP A 481 10.64 -1.73 -20.88
CA ASP A 481 10.89 -2.49 -19.65
C ASP A 481 10.47 -3.97 -19.74
N ASP A 482 11.45 -4.86 -19.69
CA ASP A 482 11.26 -6.30 -19.83
C ASP A 482 11.60 -7.07 -18.55
N ALA A 483 10.77 -8.07 -18.22
CA ALA A 483 11.14 -9.12 -17.28
C ALA A 483 11.60 -10.37 -18.06
N LEU A 484 12.90 -10.62 -18.06
CA LEU A 484 13.56 -11.64 -18.89
C LEU A 484 13.87 -12.89 -18.07
N MET A 485 13.17 -13.97 -18.42
CA MET A 485 13.28 -15.25 -17.70
C MET A 485 14.29 -16.18 -18.38
N VAL A 486 15.45 -16.37 -17.76
CA VAL A 486 16.57 -17.14 -18.33
C VAL A 486 16.69 -18.48 -17.64
N ASN A 487 16.76 -19.56 -18.43
CA ASN A 487 16.82 -20.91 -17.90
C ASN A 487 18.00 -21.70 -18.52
N GLY A 488 19.00 -22.00 -17.70
CA GLY A 488 20.23 -22.69 -18.08
C GLY A 488 21.25 -21.78 -18.77
N LEU A 489 22.03 -22.35 -19.70
CA LEU A 489 23.11 -21.68 -20.44
C LEU A 489 22.61 -20.79 -21.60
N GLN A 490 21.58 -19.97 -21.36
CA GLN A 490 21.02 -19.08 -22.36
C GLN A 490 21.69 -17.70 -22.30
N ASP A 491 21.94 -17.09 -23.47
CA ASP A 491 22.35 -15.70 -23.58
C ASP A 491 21.11 -14.80 -23.70
N VAL A 492 21.09 -13.67 -22.99
CA VAL A 492 19.97 -12.73 -22.95
C VAL A 492 20.42 -11.34 -23.28
N TYR A 493 19.60 -10.65 -24.07
CA TYR A 493 19.81 -9.27 -24.50
C TYR A 493 18.60 -8.46 -24.05
N GLY A 494 18.76 -7.49 -23.15
CA GLY A 494 17.67 -6.69 -22.58
C GLY A 494 17.06 -5.70 -23.56
N GLY A 495 17.85 -4.75 -24.02
CA GLY A 495 17.38 -3.72 -24.94
C GLY A 495 17.77 -2.33 -24.47
N ASP A 496 16.85 -1.37 -24.63
CA ASP A 496 17.05 0.04 -24.23
C ASP A 496 16.24 0.43 -22.97
N GLY A 497 15.42 -0.48 -22.39
CA GLY A 497 14.49 -0.21 -21.29
C GLY A 497 15.09 -0.42 -19.89
N ASP A 498 14.28 -0.26 -18.83
CA ASP A 498 14.65 -0.68 -17.48
C ASP A 498 14.30 -2.18 -17.32
N ASP A 499 15.28 -3.08 -17.36
CA ASP A 499 15.00 -4.51 -17.46
C ASP A 499 15.32 -5.29 -16.17
N LEU A 500 14.65 -6.43 -16.00
CA LEU A 500 14.85 -7.37 -14.89
C LEU A 500 15.25 -8.75 -15.43
N TYR A 501 16.51 -9.14 -15.20
CA TYR A 501 17.06 -10.42 -15.62
C TYR A 501 16.98 -11.44 -14.49
N PHE A 502 16.48 -12.63 -14.80
CA PHE A 502 16.57 -13.79 -13.93
C PHE A 502 17.55 -14.81 -14.47
N LEU A 503 18.78 -14.81 -13.97
CA LEU A 503 19.87 -15.64 -14.49
C LEU A 503 20.08 -16.94 -13.70
N ALA A 504 20.37 -18.02 -14.43
CA ALA A 504 20.70 -19.34 -13.92
C ALA A 504 22.18 -19.69 -14.19
N ASP A 505 22.66 -20.85 -13.70
CA ASP A 505 24.04 -21.31 -13.90
C ASP A 505 24.46 -21.25 -15.38
N GLY A 506 25.45 -20.40 -15.66
CA GLY A 506 26.06 -20.17 -16.96
C GLY A 506 25.21 -19.48 -18.03
N GLY A 507 24.08 -18.86 -17.66
CA GLY A 507 23.41 -17.87 -18.50
C GLY A 507 24.11 -16.51 -18.44
N ASN A 508 24.04 -15.74 -19.52
CA ASN A 508 24.65 -14.40 -19.61
C ASN A 508 23.60 -13.35 -19.94
N ALA A 509 23.70 -12.15 -19.35
CA ALA A 509 22.98 -10.96 -19.79
C ALA A 509 23.94 -10.03 -20.54
N ILE A 510 23.46 -9.37 -21.60
CA ILE A 510 24.25 -8.54 -22.50
C ILE A 510 23.45 -7.29 -22.84
N GLU A 511 23.91 -6.13 -22.33
CA GLU A 511 23.23 -4.86 -22.53
C GLU A 511 23.89 -3.93 -23.55
N ALA A 512 23.04 -3.11 -24.17
CA ALA A 512 23.47 -2.07 -25.09
C ALA A 512 23.82 -0.78 -24.33
N VAL A 513 24.72 0.02 -24.90
CA VAL A 513 25.12 1.31 -24.30
C VAL A 513 23.92 2.26 -24.27
N GLY A 514 23.47 2.63 -23.07
CA GLY A 514 22.34 3.56 -22.87
C GLY A 514 21.01 2.89 -22.53
N GLY A 515 21.01 1.61 -22.11
CA GLY A 515 19.89 0.97 -21.41
C GLY A 515 19.50 1.72 -20.14
N GLY A 516 18.28 1.50 -19.68
CA GLY A 516 17.72 2.11 -18.48
C GLY A 516 18.34 1.59 -17.18
N TYR A 517 17.58 1.63 -16.09
CA TYR A 517 17.98 1.09 -14.79
C TYR A 517 17.76 -0.43 -14.73
N ASP A 518 18.84 -1.19 -14.86
CA ASP A 518 18.82 -2.64 -15.05
C ASP A 518 19.08 -3.42 -13.76
N ARG A 519 18.35 -4.54 -13.60
CA ARG A 519 18.40 -5.37 -12.39
C ARG A 519 18.65 -6.83 -12.71
N VAL A 520 19.65 -7.42 -12.07
CA VAL A 520 19.93 -8.86 -12.19
C VAL A 520 19.63 -9.57 -10.89
N VAL A 521 18.76 -10.58 -10.97
CA VAL A 521 18.51 -11.56 -9.92
C VAL A 521 19.12 -12.89 -10.35
N PHE A 522 20.10 -13.38 -9.59
CA PHE A 522 20.82 -14.61 -9.92
C PHE A 522 20.89 -15.56 -8.73
N ALA A 523 21.14 -16.83 -9.04
CA ALA A 523 21.29 -17.92 -8.09
C ALA A 523 22.77 -18.31 -7.87
N ASP A 524 23.02 -19.12 -6.84
CA ASP A 524 24.23 -19.85 -6.37
C ASP A 524 25.38 -20.15 -7.38
N PHE A 525 25.94 -19.17 -8.11
CA PHE A 525 27.01 -19.37 -9.12
C PHE A 525 27.99 -18.18 -9.20
N ASP A 526 29.11 -18.35 -9.92
CA ASP A 526 30.09 -17.28 -10.18
C ASP A 526 29.52 -16.37 -11.30
N PHE A 527 29.52 -15.05 -11.11
CA PHE A 527 28.86 -14.08 -11.99
C PHE A 527 29.76 -12.89 -12.31
N THR A 528 29.68 -12.39 -13.54
CA THR A 528 30.30 -11.13 -13.96
C THR A 528 29.19 -10.15 -14.29
N ILE A 529 29.19 -9.01 -13.61
CA ILE A 529 28.21 -7.94 -13.82
C ILE A 529 28.43 -7.37 -15.23
N PRO A 530 27.43 -7.44 -16.13
CA PRO A 530 27.53 -6.80 -17.44
C PRO A 530 27.69 -5.27 -17.30
N ASP A 531 28.34 -4.61 -18.25
CA ASP A 531 28.33 -3.14 -18.33
C ASP A 531 26.87 -2.63 -18.33
N HIS A 532 26.63 -1.48 -17.68
CA HIS A 532 25.30 -0.83 -17.58
C HIS A 532 24.26 -1.57 -16.72
N VAL A 533 24.66 -2.53 -15.90
CA VAL A 533 23.78 -3.10 -14.85
C VAL A 533 24.05 -2.38 -13.53
N GLU A 534 23.03 -1.70 -12.99
CA GLU A 534 23.17 -0.92 -11.74
C GLU A 534 22.84 -1.73 -10.48
N TYR A 535 22.02 -2.78 -10.57
CA TYR A 535 21.60 -3.54 -9.40
C TYR A 535 21.74 -5.04 -9.57
N VAL A 536 22.43 -5.66 -8.63
CA VAL A 536 22.76 -7.08 -8.64
C VAL A 536 22.39 -7.69 -7.32
N ARG A 537 21.51 -8.69 -7.36
CA ARG A 537 21.03 -9.37 -6.16
C ARG A 537 21.23 -10.87 -6.24
N ASN A 538 21.95 -11.39 -5.26
CA ASN A 538 22.09 -12.82 -5.05
C ASN A 538 21.00 -13.35 -4.11
N HIS A 539 20.34 -14.42 -4.54
CA HIS A 539 19.56 -15.28 -3.65
C HIS A 539 20.26 -16.62 -3.42
N THR A 540 21.04 -16.68 -2.34
CA THR A 540 21.58 -17.95 -1.85
C THR A 540 21.04 -18.27 -0.47
N TYR A 541 20.82 -19.56 -0.23
CA TYR A 541 20.72 -20.17 1.09
C TYR A 541 21.88 -21.17 1.24
N ALA A 542 22.49 -21.20 2.43
CA ALA A 542 23.79 -21.80 2.69
C ALA A 542 23.98 -23.24 2.18
N ASN A 543 24.73 -23.41 1.08
CA ASN A 543 25.29 -24.70 0.66
C ASN A 543 26.80 -24.86 1.02
N GLY A 544 27.40 -23.83 1.64
CA GLY A 544 28.80 -23.82 2.05
C GLY A 544 29.82 -23.55 0.94
N ARG A 545 29.39 -23.28 -0.30
CA ARG A 545 30.24 -22.81 -1.41
C ARG A 545 30.54 -21.31 -1.25
N THR A 546 31.69 -20.88 -1.76
CA THR A 546 32.05 -19.47 -1.96
C THR A 546 31.72 -19.07 -3.40
N PHE A 547 30.95 -17.99 -3.56
CA PHE A 547 30.53 -17.43 -4.86
C PHE A 547 31.43 -16.29 -5.27
N ARG A 548 31.80 -16.20 -6.55
CA ARG A 548 32.55 -15.04 -7.04
C ARG A 548 31.63 -14.07 -7.78
N VAL A 549 31.65 -12.81 -7.39
CA VAL A 549 31.01 -11.72 -8.13
C VAL A 549 32.10 -10.80 -8.65
N HIS A 550 32.22 -10.70 -9.97
CA HIS A 550 33.16 -9.81 -10.64
C HIS A 550 32.40 -8.56 -11.13
N GLY A 551 32.73 -7.38 -10.59
CA GLY A 551 32.15 -6.10 -10.99
C GLY A 551 32.62 -5.61 -12.37
N ASN A 552 32.00 -4.53 -12.83
CA ASN A 552 32.32 -3.81 -14.07
C ASN A 552 32.99 -2.45 -13.75
N ASP A 553 33.22 -1.59 -14.74
CA ASP A 553 33.81 -0.25 -14.53
C ASP A 553 32.76 0.85 -14.19
N PHE A 554 31.57 0.47 -13.69
CA PHE A 554 30.48 1.37 -13.29
C PHE A 554 30.09 1.15 -11.83
N GLY A 555 29.52 2.18 -11.18
CA GLY A 555 28.94 2.02 -9.85
C GLY A 555 27.76 1.05 -9.84
N ASN A 556 27.83 0.01 -9.02
CA ASN A 556 26.84 -1.05 -8.89
C ASN A 556 26.36 -1.14 -7.43
N GLU A 557 25.10 -1.51 -7.24
CA GLU A 557 24.63 -2.00 -5.96
C GLU A 557 24.53 -3.53 -5.95
N ILE A 558 25.26 -4.14 -5.02
CA ILE A 558 25.41 -5.58 -4.89
C ILE A 558 24.85 -6.02 -3.53
N TYR A 559 23.75 -6.78 -3.56
CA TYR A 559 23.13 -7.34 -2.36
C TYR A 559 23.32 -8.87 -2.30
N ILE A 560 24.01 -9.34 -1.26
CA ILE A 560 24.32 -10.75 -1.00
C ILE A 560 23.68 -11.19 0.34
N ALA A 561 22.59 -11.95 0.26
CA ALA A 561 21.74 -12.19 1.43
C ALA A 561 22.33 -13.13 2.52
N SER A 562 22.99 -14.26 2.16
CA SER A 562 23.34 -15.28 3.16
C SER A 562 24.44 -16.31 2.83
N ALA A 563 25.27 -16.08 1.80
CA ALA A 563 26.32 -17.02 1.38
C ALA A 563 27.74 -16.52 1.66
N LYS A 564 28.75 -17.39 1.52
CA LYS A 564 30.14 -16.91 1.37
C LYS A 564 30.29 -16.31 -0.02
N ALA A 565 30.70 -15.06 -0.13
CA ALA A 565 30.97 -14.43 -1.43
C ALA A 565 32.36 -13.78 -1.42
N ASP A 566 33.06 -13.94 -2.54
CA ASP A 566 34.22 -13.18 -2.95
C ASP A 566 33.71 -12.14 -3.95
N VAL A 567 33.55 -10.89 -3.53
CA VAL A 567 33.21 -9.79 -4.44
C VAL A 567 34.51 -9.10 -4.84
N SER A 568 34.75 -8.99 -6.14
CA SER A 568 35.85 -8.20 -6.70
C SER A 568 35.22 -7.16 -7.64
N ALA A 569 35.08 -5.93 -7.16
CA ALA A 569 34.60 -4.84 -7.98
C ALA A 569 35.70 -4.32 -8.92
N ALA A 570 35.29 -3.89 -10.11
CA ALA A 570 36.10 -3.07 -11.00
C ALA A 570 35.61 -1.61 -10.86
N GLY A 571 36.22 -0.62 -11.52
CA GLY A 571 36.13 0.78 -11.05
C GLY A 571 34.71 1.38 -10.93
N GLY A 572 34.52 2.45 -10.15
CA GLY A 572 33.20 3.07 -9.92
C GLY A 572 32.94 3.29 -8.43
N ASP A 573 31.84 3.96 -8.05
CA ASP A 573 31.43 4.08 -6.64
C ASP A 573 30.34 3.03 -6.36
N ASP A 574 30.69 1.95 -5.63
CA ASP A 574 29.85 0.77 -5.39
C ASP A 574 29.19 0.73 -4.01
N VAL A 575 28.03 0.06 -3.90
CA VAL A 575 27.40 -0.30 -2.63
C VAL A 575 27.29 -1.82 -2.49
N ILE A 576 27.95 -2.40 -1.50
CA ILE A 576 28.05 -3.84 -1.31
C ILE A 576 27.46 -4.23 0.06
N ASP A 577 26.27 -4.83 0.08
CA ASP A 577 25.69 -5.46 1.29
C ASP A 577 25.94 -6.97 1.28
N LEU A 578 26.66 -7.45 2.29
CA LEU A 578 27.10 -8.84 2.40
C LEU A 578 26.25 -9.70 3.34
N GLY A 579 25.23 -9.16 4.03
CA GLY A 579 24.39 -9.97 4.91
C GLY A 579 25.17 -10.71 6.02
N PHE A 580 24.75 -11.94 6.39
CA PHE A 580 25.21 -12.67 7.59
C PHE A 580 26.35 -13.71 7.37
N GLY A 581 26.96 -13.83 6.18
CA GLY A 581 27.96 -14.86 5.87
C GLY A 581 29.42 -14.51 6.25
N PHE A 582 30.38 -15.37 5.87
CA PHE A 582 31.83 -15.10 5.92
C PHE A 582 32.30 -14.67 4.52
N HIS A 583 32.91 -13.48 4.39
CA HIS A 583 33.15 -12.85 3.07
C HIS A 583 34.57 -12.31 2.87
N LEU A 584 34.97 -12.28 1.59
CA LEU A 584 36.04 -11.47 1.04
C LEU A 584 35.39 -10.41 0.14
N ALA A 585 35.60 -9.13 0.42
CA ALA A 585 35.22 -8.06 -0.50
C ALA A 585 36.44 -7.21 -0.84
N ASP A 586 36.66 -7.06 -2.13
CA ASP A 586 37.60 -6.12 -2.74
C ASP A 586 36.74 -5.15 -3.55
N ALA A 587 36.62 -3.90 -3.08
CA ALA A 587 35.77 -2.89 -3.70
C ALA A 587 36.43 -2.22 -4.93
N GLY A 588 37.71 -2.52 -5.19
CA GLY A 588 38.34 -2.09 -6.44
C GLY A 588 38.81 -0.64 -6.39
N ALA A 589 38.25 0.24 -7.21
CA ALA A 589 38.70 1.64 -7.33
C ALA A 589 37.52 2.59 -7.43
N GLY A 590 37.49 3.62 -6.59
CA GLY A 590 36.38 4.54 -6.42
C GLY A 590 36.13 4.76 -4.93
N ASN A 591 35.01 5.40 -4.55
CA ASN A 591 34.64 5.54 -3.14
C ASN A 591 33.47 4.59 -2.84
N ASP A 592 33.76 3.48 -2.17
CA ASP A 592 32.80 2.38 -2.02
C ASP A 592 32.19 2.31 -0.62
N LEU A 593 30.95 1.79 -0.52
CA LEU A 593 30.30 1.45 0.75
C LEU A 593 30.15 -0.06 0.89
N ILE A 594 30.80 -0.64 1.90
CA ILE A 594 30.67 -2.06 2.26
C ILE A 594 29.93 -2.20 3.58
N VAL A 595 28.86 -3.00 3.59
CA VAL A 595 28.10 -3.31 4.81
C VAL A 595 28.05 -4.82 5.08
N CYS A 596 28.31 -5.22 6.33
CA CYS A 596 28.39 -6.63 6.70
C CYS A 596 27.74 -6.96 8.06
N GLN A 597 26.73 -7.83 8.09
CA GLN A 597 25.93 -8.16 9.29
C GLN A 597 26.51 -9.33 10.12
N GLY A 598 27.45 -10.11 9.56
CA GLY A 598 28.06 -11.31 10.18
C GLY A 598 29.55 -11.19 10.53
N ARG A 599 30.22 -12.33 10.80
CA ARG A 599 31.70 -12.40 10.94
C ARG A 599 32.33 -12.37 9.54
N ALA A 600 33.24 -11.44 9.30
CA ALA A 600 33.99 -11.37 8.04
C ALA A 600 35.49 -11.63 8.26
N ASP A 601 36.10 -12.34 7.29
CA ASP A 601 37.50 -12.79 7.36
C ASP A 601 38.47 -11.74 6.76
N LEU A 602 38.05 -10.93 5.77
CA LEU A 602 38.95 -10.02 5.03
C LEU A 602 38.22 -8.91 4.23
N PHE A 603 38.63 -7.64 4.41
CA PHE A 603 38.22 -6.48 3.58
C PHE A 603 39.42 -5.74 2.99
N ALA A 604 39.33 -5.38 1.71
CA ALA A 604 40.22 -4.41 1.08
C ALA A 604 39.35 -3.32 0.43
N GLY A 605 39.43 -2.09 0.94
CA GLY A 605 38.70 -0.94 0.38
C GLY A 605 39.15 -0.59 -1.05
N GLY A 606 40.35 -1.00 -1.45
CA GLY A 606 40.91 -0.53 -2.71
C GLY A 606 41.64 0.79 -2.49
N SER A 607 41.56 1.70 -3.46
CA SER A 607 42.16 3.04 -3.38
C SER A 607 41.08 4.11 -3.47
N GLU A 608 41.02 4.98 -2.46
CA GLU A 608 40.24 6.24 -2.37
C GLU A 608 38.93 6.22 -1.54
N GLY A 609 39.00 6.39 -0.21
CA GLY A 609 37.93 7.09 0.53
C GLY A 609 36.72 6.24 0.95
N ASP A 610 36.89 4.93 1.06
CA ASP A 610 35.81 3.96 1.27
C ASP A 610 35.18 4.02 2.66
N ALA A 611 33.95 3.53 2.78
CA ALA A 611 33.24 3.34 4.04
C ALA A 611 32.92 1.85 4.28
N ILE A 612 33.30 1.32 5.45
CA ILE A 612 33.07 -0.08 5.83
C ILE A 612 32.32 -0.15 7.16
N ILE A 613 31.17 -0.82 7.19
CA ILE A 613 30.27 -0.91 8.36
C ILE A 613 29.98 -2.37 8.72
N CYS A 614 30.39 -2.83 9.92
CA CYS A 614 30.33 -4.25 10.28
C CYS A 614 29.90 -4.55 11.73
N GLY A 615 29.06 -5.59 11.90
CA GLY A 615 28.30 -5.83 13.14
C GLY A 615 28.97 -6.65 14.25
N ILE A 616 29.90 -7.56 13.96
CA ILE A 616 30.51 -8.47 14.96
C ILE A 616 31.96 -8.80 14.59
N GLN A 617 32.90 -8.75 15.57
CA GLN A 617 34.31 -9.21 15.53
C GLN A 617 34.83 -9.61 14.13
N SER A 618 35.47 -8.67 13.43
CA SER A 618 36.23 -8.93 12.21
C SER A 618 37.67 -9.33 12.55
N ASP A 619 38.18 -10.40 11.93
CA ASP A 619 39.52 -10.92 12.23
C ASP A 619 40.63 -10.14 11.51
N THR A 620 40.36 -9.41 10.40
CA THR A 620 41.31 -8.47 9.75
C THR A 620 40.60 -7.48 8.80
N VAL A 621 40.97 -6.19 8.84
CA VAL A 621 40.56 -5.13 7.89
C VAL A 621 41.83 -4.50 7.29
N TRP A 622 41.93 -4.31 5.97
CA TRP A 622 43.07 -3.64 5.32
C TRP A 622 42.64 -2.38 4.54
N GLY A 623 43.36 -1.28 4.77
CA GLY A 623 43.36 -0.11 3.89
C GLY A 623 44.63 -0.09 3.03
N ASP A 624 44.44 0.11 1.72
CA ASP A 624 45.42 0.60 0.74
C ASP A 624 46.70 -0.24 0.46
N LYS A 625 46.64 -1.58 0.53
CA LYS A 625 47.72 -2.43 -0.04
C LYS A 625 47.20 -3.68 -0.74
N ALA A 626 47.70 -3.88 -1.96
CA ALA A 626 47.65 -5.14 -2.68
C ALA A 626 48.08 -6.31 -1.77
N ILE A 627 47.39 -7.44 -1.92
CA ILE A 627 47.50 -8.67 -1.14
C ILE A 627 48.97 -9.17 -1.10
N GLU A 628 49.75 -8.74 -0.10
CA GLU A 628 50.94 -9.45 0.35
C GLU A 628 50.83 -9.75 1.86
N PRO A 629 51.17 -10.98 2.29
CA PRO A 629 50.95 -11.42 3.66
C PRO A 629 52.01 -10.82 4.59
N ASP A 630 51.69 -9.72 5.28
CA ASP A 630 52.49 -9.23 6.41
C ASP A 630 51.94 -9.76 7.76
N PRO A 631 52.80 -9.89 8.79
CA PRO A 631 52.51 -10.68 9.99
C PRO A 631 51.53 -10.01 10.97
N PRO A 632 50.92 -10.79 11.89
CA PRO A 632 49.88 -10.30 12.79
C PRO A 632 50.40 -9.21 13.74
N GLY A 633 49.70 -8.07 13.79
CA GLY A 633 49.89 -7.02 14.81
C GLY A 633 50.53 -5.71 14.35
N ALA A 634 50.60 -5.42 13.05
CA ALA A 634 50.94 -4.08 12.56
C ALA A 634 49.74 -3.13 12.68
N ALA A 635 49.96 -1.91 13.18
CA ALA A 635 48.94 -0.86 13.18
C ALA A 635 48.65 -0.43 11.74
N LEU A 636 47.38 -0.48 11.36
CA LEU A 636 46.88 -0.11 10.03
C LEU A 636 47.08 1.40 9.80
N GLN A 637 47.67 1.76 8.66
CA GLN A 637 47.61 3.12 8.13
C GLN A 637 46.46 3.16 7.12
N THR A 638 45.40 3.88 7.46
CA THR A 638 44.16 4.05 6.68
C THR A 638 44.05 5.52 6.26
N GLU A 639 44.89 5.98 5.32
CA GLU A 639 44.74 7.33 4.77
C GLU A 639 43.62 7.33 3.72
N GLY A 640 42.38 7.59 4.14
CA GLY A 640 41.25 7.75 3.22
C GLY A 640 39.94 7.22 3.78
N ASP A 641 39.99 6.00 4.33
CA ASP A 641 38.80 5.16 4.51
C ASP A 641 38.23 5.24 5.95
N LEU A 642 36.90 5.15 6.08
CA LEU A 642 36.14 5.12 7.32
C LEU A 642 35.71 3.69 7.66
N ILE A 643 36.16 3.17 8.82
CA ILE A 643 35.77 1.83 9.29
C ILE A 643 34.97 1.95 10.59
N ILE A 644 33.74 1.43 10.59
CA ILE A 644 32.87 1.28 11.76
C ILE A 644 32.75 -0.21 12.08
N ALA A 645 33.44 -0.66 13.12
CA ALA A 645 33.39 -2.03 13.62
C ALA A 645 33.12 -2.06 15.13
N ASP A 646 32.50 -3.15 15.59
CA ASP A 646 32.17 -3.49 16.99
C ASP A 646 30.87 -2.85 17.54
N GLY A 647 29.79 -3.66 17.58
CA GLY A 647 28.61 -3.40 18.42
C GLY A 647 27.45 -2.64 17.78
N VAL A 648 27.53 -2.30 16.49
CA VAL A 648 26.44 -1.66 15.74
C VAL A 648 25.79 -2.69 14.82
N SER A 649 24.49 -2.96 14.98
CA SER A 649 23.76 -3.85 14.08
C SER A 649 23.64 -3.19 12.70
N PRO A 650 24.22 -3.77 11.62
CA PRO A 650 24.21 -3.14 10.30
C PRO A 650 22.84 -3.25 9.61
N ILE A 651 21.99 -4.18 10.08
CA ILE A 651 20.58 -4.29 9.69
C ILE A 651 19.78 -3.04 10.10
N ASP A 652 20.20 -2.34 11.15
CA ASP A 652 19.53 -1.12 11.63
C ASP A 652 19.98 0.12 10.82
N LEU A 653 21.10 0.02 10.09
CA LEU A 653 21.65 1.07 9.22
C LEU A 653 21.19 0.96 7.76
N LEU A 654 20.86 -0.25 7.28
CA LEU A 654 20.45 -0.53 5.90
C LEU A 654 18.93 -0.73 5.70
N ASN A 655 18.19 -1.22 6.70
CA ASN A 655 16.72 -1.29 6.61
C ASN A 655 16.03 0.01 7.04
N ALA A 656 16.83 0.98 7.46
CA ALA A 656 16.42 2.34 7.61
C ALA A 656 17.01 3.08 6.40
N ASP A 657 16.17 3.62 5.53
CA ASP A 657 16.50 4.93 4.96
C ASP A 657 17.02 5.77 6.13
N MET A 658 18.22 6.34 6.01
CA MET A 658 19.14 6.55 7.14
C MET A 658 18.55 7.24 8.38
N LYS A 659 18.06 6.46 9.35
CA LYS A 659 17.64 6.91 10.70
C LYS A 659 18.82 7.39 11.53
N TYR A 660 19.20 8.66 11.38
CA TYR A 660 20.11 9.31 12.33
C TYR A 660 19.36 9.78 13.57
N ARG A 661 19.54 9.05 14.67
CA ARG A 661 19.32 9.61 16.01
C ARG A 661 20.48 10.55 16.33
N LEU A 662 20.23 11.86 16.36
CA LEU A 662 21.18 12.88 16.85
C LEU A 662 21.42 12.83 18.38
N GLY A 663 21.32 11.65 18.98
CA GLY A 663 21.57 11.40 20.40
C GLY A 663 22.71 10.42 20.63
N ASN A 664 23.94 10.94 20.77
CA ASN A 664 25.10 10.29 21.40
C ASN A 664 25.36 8.80 21.04
N LEU A 665 25.92 8.53 19.86
CA LEU A 665 26.74 7.34 19.66
C LEU A 665 28.09 7.54 20.36
N THR A 666 28.14 7.24 21.65
CA THR A 666 29.41 6.90 22.32
C THR A 666 29.58 5.38 22.24
N ASN A 667 30.64 4.89 21.60
CA ASN A 667 31.05 3.51 21.82
C ASN A 667 31.46 3.33 23.30
N GLU A 668 31.48 2.10 23.83
CA GLU A 668 31.90 1.82 25.21
C GLU A 668 33.37 2.25 25.52
N ALA A 669 34.09 2.79 24.53
CA ALA A 669 35.42 3.39 24.65
C ALA A 669 35.45 4.94 24.60
N GLY A 670 34.32 5.63 24.45
CA GLY A 670 34.22 7.09 24.56
C GLY A 670 34.72 7.91 23.36
N TYR A 671 34.69 7.38 22.13
CA TYR A 671 34.97 8.15 20.92
C TYR A 671 33.66 8.67 20.28
N SER A 672 33.57 9.97 20.02
CA SER A 672 32.52 10.58 19.18
C SER A 672 32.97 10.62 17.72
N LEU A 673 32.14 10.14 16.79
CA LEU A 673 32.34 10.39 15.35
C LEU A 673 32.22 11.90 15.08
N SER A 674 33.13 12.46 14.28
CA SER A 674 33.05 13.87 13.88
C SER A 674 32.05 14.07 12.75
N THR A 675 31.44 15.25 12.66
CA THR A 675 30.50 15.65 11.59
C THR A 675 31.10 15.46 10.19
N GLU A 676 32.43 15.59 10.05
CA GLU A 676 33.16 15.39 8.79
C GLU A 676 33.28 13.92 8.39
N ALA A 677 33.39 13.00 9.36
CA ALA A 677 33.45 11.56 9.09
C ALA A 677 32.07 11.02 8.64
N LEU A 678 30.99 11.54 9.23
CA LEU A 678 29.63 11.28 8.75
C LEU A 678 29.40 11.87 7.36
N ARG A 679 29.79 13.12 7.13
CA ARG A 679 29.61 13.79 5.83
C ARG A 679 30.29 13.01 4.69
N LYS A 680 31.49 12.48 4.93
CA LYS A 680 32.17 11.59 3.98
C LYS A 680 31.42 10.28 3.72
N ALA A 681 30.79 9.69 4.75
CA ALA A 681 29.98 8.48 4.59
C ALA A 681 28.68 8.72 3.80
N VAL A 682 28.14 9.95 3.82
CA VAL A 682 26.96 10.37 3.03
C VAL A 682 27.36 10.75 1.60
N ASP A 683 28.51 11.41 1.43
CA ASP A 683 29.02 11.83 0.11
C ASP A 683 29.33 10.64 -0.82
N VAL A 684 29.54 9.42 -0.28
CA VAL A 684 29.79 8.17 -1.03
C VAL A 684 28.52 7.36 -1.33
N LEU A 685 27.34 7.79 -0.88
CA LEU A 685 26.08 7.10 -1.14
C LEU A 685 25.53 7.41 -2.54
N PRO A 686 25.05 6.40 -3.31
CA PRO A 686 24.32 6.62 -4.55
C PRO A 686 23.14 7.57 -4.36
N LYS A 687 22.78 8.34 -5.39
CA LYS A 687 21.72 9.38 -5.32
C LYS A 687 20.39 8.92 -4.70
N ARG A 688 20.01 7.65 -4.85
CA ARG A 688 18.77 7.12 -4.26
C ARG A 688 18.82 6.91 -2.74
N TYR A 689 20.01 6.86 -2.15
CA TYR A 689 20.24 6.76 -0.71
C TYR A 689 20.54 8.11 -0.06
N GLN A 690 20.43 9.20 -0.83
CA GLN A 690 20.57 10.56 -0.32
C GLN A 690 19.27 11.09 0.30
N ALA A 691 18.21 10.28 0.37
CA ALA A 691 17.02 10.57 1.17
C ALA A 691 17.33 10.39 2.66
N PHE A 692 17.22 11.46 3.45
CA PHE A 692 17.46 11.43 4.88
C PHE A 692 16.15 11.10 5.60
N THR A 693 16.14 10.01 6.36
CA THR A 693 15.01 9.71 7.26
C THR A 693 15.39 10.01 8.70
N VAL A 694 14.80 11.00 9.34
CA VAL A 694 15.04 11.23 10.78
C VAL A 694 13.98 10.51 11.59
N ASP A 695 14.40 9.80 12.63
CA ASP A 695 13.50 9.20 13.61
C ASP A 695 13.95 9.60 15.00
N ALA A 696 13.35 10.67 15.51
CA ALA A 696 13.74 11.31 16.75
C ALA A 696 13.37 10.46 17.98
N SER A 697 13.75 10.94 19.17
CA SER A 697 13.65 10.11 20.38
C SER A 697 12.29 10.24 21.03
N ARG A 698 11.60 9.11 21.30
CA ARG A 698 10.28 9.11 21.95
C ARG A 698 10.23 10.00 23.21
N GLY A 699 9.56 11.15 23.10
CA GLY A 699 9.12 12.00 24.22
C GLY A 699 10.06 13.14 24.61
N ALA A 700 10.95 13.61 23.74
CA ALA A 700 11.78 14.78 23.97
C ALA A 700 11.66 15.76 22.80
N ALA A 701 11.69 17.06 23.10
CA ALA A 701 11.81 18.11 22.09
C ALA A 701 13.14 17.98 21.35
N ASP A 702 13.08 17.82 20.04
CA ASP A 702 14.19 17.59 19.12
C ASP A 702 14.33 18.77 18.12
N LEU A 703 15.57 19.11 17.74
CA LEU A 703 15.88 20.06 16.66
C LEU A 703 16.45 19.27 15.48
N ILE A 704 15.76 19.31 14.33
CA ILE A 704 16.01 18.47 13.17
C ILE A 704 16.30 19.36 11.94
N HIS A 705 17.39 19.06 11.22
CA HIS A 705 17.73 19.67 9.94
C HIS A 705 18.05 18.56 8.92
N ALA A 706 17.24 18.39 7.87
CA ALA A 706 17.36 17.27 6.93
C ALA A 706 18.30 17.57 5.74
N GLY A 707 18.17 18.73 5.11
CA GLY A 707 19.23 19.32 4.28
C GLY A 707 18.90 19.42 2.79
N LEU A 708 19.55 18.60 1.96
CA LEU A 708 19.37 18.60 0.50
C LEU A 708 18.84 17.23 0.08
N GLY A 709 17.91 17.20 -0.87
CA GLY A 709 17.30 15.98 -1.37
C GLY A 709 15.85 15.89 -0.90
N ASN A 710 15.14 14.85 -1.35
CA ASN A 710 13.77 14.59 -0.91
C ASN A 710 13.82 13.72 0.36
N ASP A 711 13.44 14.29 1.49
CA ASP A 711 13.63 13.74 2.83
C ASP A 711 12.33 13.19 3.44
N LEU A 712 12.45 12.24 4.38
CA LEU A 712 11.30 11.67 5.11
C LEU A 712 11.51 11.78 6.63
N VAL A 713 10.94 12.80 7.28
CA VAL A 713 11.19 13.08 8.70
C VAL A 713 10.04 12.58 9.59
N PHE A 714 10.37 11.90 10.69
CA PHE A 714 9.46 11.57 11.79
C PHE A 714 10.01 12.09 13.13
N ALA A 715 9.46 13.20 13.63
CA ALA A 715 9.89 13.79 14.91
C ALA A 715 9.34 13.03 16.14
N GLN A 716 8.26 12.27 15.94
CA GLN A 716 7.64 11.37 16.90
C GLN A 716 6.87 12.06 18.02
N GLY A 717 7.54 12.61 19.02
CA GLY A 717 6.80 13.26 20.09
C GLY A 717 7.68 13.97 21.09
N GLY A 718 7.21 15.11 21.56
CA GLY A 718 8.05 16.23 21.95
C GLY A 718 7.45 17.52 21.38
N ASP A 719 7.96 18.68 21.78
CA ASP A 719 7.67 19.92 21.05
C ASP A 719 8.88 20.15 20.12
N ASP A 720 8.80 19.68 18.88
CA ASP A 720 9.92 19.54 17.96
C ASP A 720 10.10 20.76 17.05
N ASP A 721 11.31 20.96 16.51
CA ASP A 721 11.64 22.02 15.56
C ASP A 721 12.35 21.41 14.35
N VAL A 722 11.65 21.33 13.21
CA VAL A 722 12.04 20.57 12.03
C VAL A 722 12.24 21.49 10.83
N HIS A 723 13.40 21.38 10.20
CA HIS A 723 13.76 22.02 8.93
C HIS A 723 14.07 20.95 7.89
N ALA A 724 13.22 20.82 6.87
CA ALA A 724 13.35 19.80 5.84
C ALA A 724 14.41 20.21 4.80
N GLY A 725 14.31 21.40 4.21
CA GLY A 725 15.41 21.99 3.45
C GLY A 725 15.08 22.08 1.95
N LYS A 726 15.97 21.58 1.08
CA LYS A 726 15.72 21.63 -0.37
C LYS A 726 15.34 20.25 -0.89
N GLY A 727 14.22 20.15 -1.57
CA GLY A 727 13.71 18.93 -2.20
C GLY A 727 12.23 18.78 -1.91
N ASP A 728 11.60 17.78 -2.53
CA ASP A 728 10.19 17.49 -2.23
C ASP A 728 10.14 16.60 -0.98
N ASP A 729 9.95 17.22 0.19
CA ASP A 729 10.12 16.59 1.49
C ASP A 729 8.80 16.06 2.07
N ARG A 730 8.89 15.07 2.96
CA ARG A 730 7.75 14.52 3.68
C ARG A 730 8.03 14.51 5.18
N VAL A 731 7.30 15.30 5.96
CA VAL A 731 7.58 15.49 7.40
C VAL A 731 6.37 15.14 8.25
N HIS A 732 6.59 14.41 9.34
CA HIS A 732 5.62 14.13 10.40
C HIS A 732 6.17 14.66 11.74
N GLY A 733 5.50 15.66 12.32
CA GLY A 733 5.78 16.18 13.67
C GLY A 733 5.51 15.10 14.72
N GLY A 734 4.26 14.74 14.92
CA GLY A 734 3.87 13.67 15.84
C GLY A 734 3.12 14.18 17.06
N ASP A 735 3.43 13.69 18.26
CA ASP A 735 2.76 14.11 19.49
C ASP A 735 3.46 15.33 20.12
N GLY A 736 2.82 16.49 20.20
CA GLY A 736 3.29 17.69 20.90
C GLY A 736 3.10 18.95 20.05
N ASN A 737 3.68 20.08 20.44
CA ASN A 737 3.50 21.34 19.71
C ASN A 737 4.73 21.62 18.85
N ASP A 738 4.68 21.17 17.62
CA ASP A 738 5.80 21.11 16.70
C ASP A 738 5.92 22.38 15.84
N ARG A 739 7.14 22.66 15.38
CA ARG A 739 7.43 23.63 14.32
C ARG A 739 8.01 22.88 13.15
N VAL A 740 7.34 22.94 12.00
CA VAL A 740 7.76 22.24 10.79
C VAL A 740 7.93 23.22 9.64
N HIS A 741 9.12 23.23 9.05
CA HIS A 741 9.51 24.04 7.91
C HIS A 741 9.85 23.13 6.72
N GLY A 742 9.08 23.20 5.63
CA GLY A 742 9.37 22.54 4.36
C GLY A 742 10.58 23.15 3.64
N GLU A 743 10.52 24.47 3.43
CA GLU A 743 11.57 25.30 2.81
C GLU A 743 11.49 25.38 1.27
N GLU A 744 12.33 24.70 0.49
CA GLU A 744 12.27 24.77 -0.99
C GLU A 744 11.89 23.40 -1.58
N GLY A 745 10.77 23.31 -2.28
CA GLY A 745 10.31 22.09 -2.95
C GLY A 745 8.81 21.91 -2.80
N ALA A 746 8.24 20.87 -3.40
CA ALA A 746 6.83 20.55 -3.21
C ALA A 746 6.68 19.59 -2.03
N ASP A 747 6.45 20.15 -0.85
CA ASP A 747 6.54 19.45 0.43
C ASP A 747 5.20 18.86 0.90
N LEU A 748 5.29 17.86 1.77
CA LEU A 748 4.16 17.22 2.42
C LEU A 748 4.38 17.16 3.94
N LEU A 749 3.72 18.05 4.67
CA LEU A 749 3.93 18.29 6.10
C LEU A 749 2.71 17.85 6.91
N TYR A 750 2.92 17.11 7.99
CA TYR A 750 1.92 16.71 8.97
C TYR A 750 2.32 17.21 10.37
N GLY A 751 1.43 17.94 11.04
CA GLY A 751 1.59 18.42 12.42
C GLY A 751 1.51 17.25 13.39
N GLY A 752 0.30 16.71 13.56
CA GLY A 752 0.07 15.55 14.41
C GLY A 752 -0.92 15.85 15.52
N GLU A 753 -0.60 15.46 16.75
CA GLU A 753 -1.42 15.81 17.92
C GLU A 753 -0.76 16.94 18.70
N GLY A 754 -1.40 18.10 18.79
CA GLY A 754 -0.93 19.25 19.55
C GLY A 754 -1.18 20.53 18.77
N ASN A 755 -0.65 21.65 19.25
CA ASN A 755 -0.85 22.94 18.60
C ASN A 755 0.38 23.27 17.75
N ASP A 756 0.34 22.88 16.50
CA ASP A 756 1.49 22.87 15.60
C ASP A 756 1.61 24.14 14.77
N TRP A 757 2.83 24.39 14.31
CA TRP A 757 3.14 25.46 13.37
C TRP A 757 3.82 24.85 12.14
N LEU A 758 3.18 24.95 10.97
CA LEU A 758 3.65 24.36 9.72
C LEU A 758 3.88 25.47 8.68
N SER A 759 4.96 25.38 7.92
CA SER A 759 5.28 26.31 6.84
C SER A 759 5.88 25.60 5.63
N GLY A 760 5.19 25.67 4.48
CA GLY A 760 5.67 25.15 3.19
C GLY A 760 6.84 25.97 2.64
N ASN A 761 6.67 27.30 2.60
CA ASN A 761 7.59 28.29 2.02
C ASN A 761 7.58 28.35 0.49
N VAL A 762 8.42 27.61 -0.23
CA VAL A 762 8.56 27.77 -1.69
C VAL A 762 8.28 26.46 -2.39
N GLY A 763 7.14 26.38 -3.08
CA GLY A 763 6.72 25.24 -3.88
C GLY A 763 5.21 25.04 -3.80
N ASP A 764 4.70 24.00 -4.47
CA ASP A 764 3.28 23.65 -4.39
C ASP A 764 3.11 22.62 -3.26
N ASP A 765 2.84 23.10 -2.05
CA ASP A 765 2.95 22.32 -0.82
C ASP A 765 1.61 21.70 -0.37
N ARG A 766 1.70 20.68 0.50
CA ARG A 766 0.57 20.07 1.20
C ARG A 766 0.81 20.05 2.69
N LEU A 767 -0.04 20.74 3.46
CA LEU A 767 0.09 20.84 4.92
C LEU A 767 -1.16 20.27 5.59
N TYR A 768 -0.96 19.46 6.62
CA TYR A 768 -2.01 18.84 7.45
C TYR A 768 -1.76 19.17 8.92
N GLY A 769 -2.67 19.91 9.56
CA GLY A 769 -2.61 20.21 11.01
C GLY A 769 -2.87 18.96 11.86
N GLU A 770 -3.89 18.20 11.48
CA GLU A 770 -4.43 17.04 12.21
C GLU A 770 -5.20 17.45 13.49
N ALA A 771 -4.67 17.26 14.70
CA ALA A 771 -5.46 17.47 15.92
C ALA A 771 -4.85 18.55 16.83
N GLY A 772 -5.53 19.66 17.03
CA GLY A 772 -5.17 20.64 18.06
C GLY A 772 -5.56 22.06 17.70
N HIS A 773 -4.68 23.03 17.85
CA HIS A 773 -4.94 24.43 17.45
C HIS A 773 -3.73 24.91 16.66
N ASP A 774 -3.80 24.74 15.35
CA ASP A 774 -2.66 24.76 14.46
C ASP A 774 -2.51 26.09 13.72
N SER A 775 -1.31 26.33 13.20
CA SER A 775 -0.98 27.47 12.36
C SER A 775 -0.27 27.00 11.09
N LEU A 776 -0.95 27.07 9.96
CA LEU A 776 -0.46 26.61 8.66
C LEU A 776 -0.15 27.82 7.76
N LEU A 777 1.03 27.84 7.16
CA LEU A 777 1.46 28.84 6.19
C LEU A 777 1.90 28.14 4.89
N GLY A 778 1.18 28.37 3.78
CA GLY A 778 1.52 27.83 2.47
C GLY A 778 2.83 28.42 1.95
N GLY A 779 2.80 29.69 1.55
CA GLY A 779 3.99 30.42 1.14
C GLY A 779 3.88 30.91 -0.30
N SER A 780 4.76 30.44 -1.17
CA SER A 780 4.73 30.77 -2.59
C SER A 780 4.59 29.51 -3.42
N GLY A 781 3.54 29.46 -4.23
CA GLY A 781 3.14 28.28 -5.01
C GLY A 781 1.67 28.00 -4.75
N ASN A 782 1.11 26.99 -5.41
CA ASN A 782 -0.32 26.67 -5.25
C ASN A 782 -0.46 25.59 -4.18
N ASP A 783 -0.77 26.01 -2.96
CA ASP A 783 -0.71 25.17 -1.77
C ASP A 783 -2.07 24.53 -1.45
N ARG A 784 -2.02 23.38 -0.76
CA ARG A 784 -3.22 22.75 -0.17
C ARG A 784 -3.04 22.55 1.32
N MET A 785 -3.92 23.14 2.11
CA MET A 785 -3.84 23.13 3.56
C MET A 785 -5.13 22.58 4.18
N PHE A 786 -4.98 21.63 5.10
CA PHE A 786 -6.06 20.98 5.83
C PHE A 786 -5.76 21.08 7.32
N ALA A 787 -6.51 21.88 8.09
CA ALA A 787 -6.22 22.03 9.53
C ALA A 787 -6.85 20.91 10.39
N ASP A 788 -8.00 20.36 9.98
CA ASP A 788 -8.71 19.24 10.63
C ASP A 788 -9.38 19.61 11.97
N ASP A 789 -9.02 19.01 13.12
CA ASP A 789 -9.72 19.26 14.39
C ASP A 789 -9.06 20.44 15.12
N GLY A 790 -9.74 21.57 15.29
CA GLY A 790 -9.08 22.70 15.93
C GLY A 790 -9.76 24.05 15.92
N ASN A 791 -9.02 25.07 16.34
CA ASN A 791 -9.40 26.48 16.16
C ASN A 791 -8.17 27.08 15.51
N ASP A 792 -8.10 26.94 14.20
CA ASP A 792 -6.85 26.96 13.48
C ASP A 792 -6.64 28.29 12.76
N VAL A 793 -5.39 28.55 12.36
CA VAL A 793 -5.03 29.73 11.57
C VAL A 793 -4.32 29.28 10.32
N ILE A 794 -4.93 29.52 9.16
CA ILE A 794 -4.41 29.09 7.86
C ILE A 794 -4.14 30.33 6.99
N HIS A 795 -2.98 30.39 6.34
CA HIS A 795 -2.61 31.49 5.44
C HIS A 795 -1.95 30.95 4.16
N GLY A 796 -2.61 31.09 3.01
CA GLY A 796 -2.09 30.66 1.70
C GLY A 796 -0.90 31.49 1.21
N GLN A 797 -1.01 32.80 1.40
CA GLN A 797 -0.02 33.81 1.02
C GLN A 797 0.01 34.10 -0.48
N SER A 798 0.71 33.33 -1.32
CA SER A 798 0.83 33.66 -2.75
C SER A 798 0.76 32.45 -3.65
N GLY A 799 -0.17 32.47 -4.60
CA GLY A 799 -0.52 31.34 -5.45
C GLY A 799 -2.02 31.15 -5.44
N ASP A 800 -2.53 30.24 -6.28
CA ASP A 800 -3.94 29.85 -6.25
C ASP A 800 -4.10 28.70 -5.21
N ASP A 801 -4.46 29.04 -3.98
CA ASP A 801 -4.39 28.13 -2.82
C ASP A 801 -5.73 27.46 -2.48
N VAL A 802 -5.68 26.33 -1.79
CA VAL A 802 -6.86 25.63 -1.25
C VAL A 802 -6.73 25.44 0.26
N LEU A 803 -7.61 26.07 1.04
CA LEU A 803 -7.60 26.11 2.50
C LEU A 803 -8.88 25.47 3.05
N LEU A 804 -8.73 24.45 3.90
CA LEU A 804 -9.83 23.78 4.60
C LEU A 804 -9.60 23.89 6.12
N GLY A 805 -10.52 24.57 6.82
CA GLY A 805 -10.51 24.76 8.27
C GLY A 805 -10.72 23.43 8.98
N GLY A 806 -11.96 22.93 8.98
CA GLY A 806 -12.28 21.61 9.51
C GLY A 806 -13.29 21.70 10.64
N HIS A 807 -12.93 21.27 11.83
CA HIS A 807 -13.82 21.25 12.99
C HIS A 807 -13.37 22.28 14.02
N GLY A 808 -14.18 23.31 14.21
CA GLY A 808 -14.04 24.31 15.27
C GLY A 808 -14.01 25.71 14.67
N ASN A 809 -13.50 26.71 15.38
CA ASN A 809 -13.62 28.11 14.96
C ASN A 809 -12.30 28.58 14.34
N ASP A 810 -12.24 28.57 13.02
CA ASP A 810 -11.02 28.72 12.25
C ASP A 810 -10.88 30.12 11.65
N ARG A 811 -9.64 30.49 11.32
CA ARG A 811 -9.31 31.73 10.62
C ARG A 811 -8.51 31.41 9.36
N LEU A 812 -9.12 31.64 8.19
CA LEU A 812 -8.54 31.35 6.89
C LEU A 812 -8.23 32.66 6.14
N LEU A 813 -7.00 32.80 5.64
CA LEU A 813 -6.58 33.91 4.78
C LEU A 813 -6.03 33.36 3.48
N GLY A 814 -6.68 33.64 2.35
CA GLY A 814 -6.22 33.21 1.01
C GLY A 814 -4.89 33.87 0.66
N GLY A 815 -4.92 35.17 0.36
CA GLY A 815 -3.71 35.95 0.14
C GLY A 815 -3.72 36.58 -1.25
N VAL A 816 -2.75 36.23 -2.09
CA VAL A 816 -2.64 36.72 -3.46
C VAL A 816 -2.79 35.55 -4.42
N GLY A 817 -3.86 35.55 -5.19
CA GLY A 817 -4.19 34.49 -6.16
C GLY A 817 -5.68 34.20 -6.12
N ASN A 818 -6.15 33.24 -6.91
CA ASN A 818 -7.57 32.86 -6.89
C ASN A 818 -7.73 31.67 -5.95
N ASP A 819 -8.10 31.96 -4.71
CA ASP A 819 -8.06 31.02 -3.61
C ASP A 819 -9.41 30.33 -3.39
N GLN A 820 -9.36 29.14 -2.82
CA GLN A 820 -10.53 28.40 -2.35
C GLN A 820 -10.45 28.19 -0.84
N LEU A 821 -11.38 28.78 -0.09
CA LEU A 821 -11.46 28.72 1.37
C LEU A 821 -12.74 28.00 1.80
N VAL A 822 -12.64 27.01 2.68
CA VAL A 822 -13.77 26.26 3.24
C VAL A 822 -13.63 26.15 4.75
N GLY A 823 -14.55 26.77 5.52
CA GLY A 823 -14.52 26.78 6.98
C GLY A 823 -14.90 25.44 7.62
N HIS A 824 -15.91 24.75 7.08
CA HIS A 824 -16.48 23.49 7.61
C HIS A 824 -17.35 23.76 8.87
N PRO A 825 -17.62 22.80 9.81
CA PRO A 825 -18.39 23.15 11.01
C PRO A 825 -17.62 24.03 11.99
N GLY A 826 -18.13 25.23 12.24
CA GLY A 826 -17.39 26.25 12.97
C GLY A 826 -18.09 27.59 13.00
N SER A 827 -17.57 28.52 13.81
CA SER A 827 -17.81 29.94 13.60
C SER A 827 -16.50 30.52 13.09
N ASP A 828 -16.39 30.62 11.78
CA ASP A 828 -15.13 30.81 11.07
C ASP A 828 -14.95 32.24 10.57
N ASP A 829 -13.70 32.68 10.38
CA ASP A 829 -13.31 33.97 9.80
C ASP A 829 -12.53 33.72 8.50
N LEU A 830 -13.17 33.94 7.35
CA LEU A 830 -12.63 33.69 6.01
C LEU A 830 -12.33 35.01 5.30
N MET A 831 -11.09 35.21 4.87
CA MET A 831 -10.64 36.38 4.12
C MET A 831 -9.95 35.96 2.81
N GLY A 832 -10.57 36.17 1.65
CA GLY A 832 -9.98 35.85 0.34
C GLY A 832 -8.74 36.70 0.05
N ASN A 833 -8.86 38.01 0.26
CA ASN A 833 -7.87 39.05 0.02
C ASN A 833 -7.76 39.51 -1.43
N ALA A 834 -6.86 39.01 -2.26
CA ALA A 834 -6.63 39.56 -3.59
C ALA A 834 -6.63 38.49 -4.68
N GLY A 835 -7.60 38.57 -5.58
CA GLY A 835 -7.84 37.62 -6.66
C GLY A 835 -9.33 37.25 -6.69
N ASN A 836 -9.73 36.34 -7.58
CA ASN A 836 -11.13 35.94 -7.67
C ASN A 836 -11.35 34.69 -6.80
N ASP A 837 -11.81 34.89 -5.58
CA ASP A 837 -11.80 33.87 -4.54
C ASP A 837 -13.13 33.13 -4.42
N GLN A 838 -13.07 31.90 -3.90
CA GLN A 838 -14.24 31.08 -3.57
C GLN A 838 -14.24 30.75 -2.08
N LEU A 839 -15.15 31.33 -1.32
CA LEU A 839 -15.28 31.16 0.12
C LEU A 839 -16.57 30.41 0.47
N SER A 840 -16.48 29.41 1.32
CA SER A 840 -17.61 28.68 1.90
C SER A 840 -17.46 28.61 3.42
N GLY A 841 -18.36 29.24 4.18
CA GLY A 841 -18.35 29.23 5.65
C GLY A 841 -18.55 27.82 6.18
N GLY A 842 -19.68 27.21 5.89
CA GLY A 842 -19.98 25.85 6.32
C GLY A 842 -21.16 25.85 7.27
N THR A 843 -21.02 25.37 8.50
CA THR A 843 -22.12 25.44 9.48
C THR A 843 -21.68 26.17 10.73
N GLY A 844 -22.49 27.12 11.18
CA GLY A 844 -22.25 27.95 12.36
C GLY A 844 -22.26 29.42 11.94
N ASP A 845 -21.91 30.34 12.84
CA ASP A 845 -22.02 31.77 12.53
C ASP A 845 -20.67 32.27 11.97
N ASP A 846 -20.58 32.50 10.66
CA ASP A 846 -19.32 32.78 9.95
C ASP A 846 -19.13 34.28 9.60
N ASP A 847 -17.90 34.77 9.56
CA ASP A 847 -17.50 36.11 9.08
C ASP A 847 -16.67 35.96 7.79
N MET A 848 -17.12 36.53 6.69
CA MET A 848 -16.56 36.30 5.35
C MET A 848 -16.29 37.63 4.64
N ASP A 849 -15.05 37.83 4.18
CA ASP A 849 -14.59 38.97 3.38
C ASP A 849 -13.91 38.47 2.09
N GLY A 850 -14.53 38.68 0.92
CA GLY A 850 -13.96 38.28 -0.37
C GLY A 850 -12.66 39.02 -0.66
N GLY A 851 -12.71 40.35 -0.62
CA GLY A 851 -11.56 41.20 -0.83
C GLY A 851 -11.58 41.88 -2.20
N GLU A 852 -10.42 42.02 -2.83
CA GLU A 852 -10.28 42.56 -4.19
C GLU A 852 -10.41 41.45 -5.23
N GLY A 853 -11.38 41.56 -6.13
CA GLY A 853 -11.59 40.59 -7.21
C GLY A 853 -13.07 40.25 -7.38
N ASP A 854 -13.40 39.44 -8.37
CA ASP A 854 -14.78 38.97 -8.57
C ASP A 854 -14.97 37.67 -7.75
N ASP A 855 -15.52 37.79 -6.54
CA ASP A 855 -15.53 36.71 -5.54
C ASP A 855 -16.86 35.93 -5.47
N GLN A 856 -16.81 34.71 -4.93
CA GLN A 856 -17.98 33.88 -4.63
C GLN A 856 -18.00 33.49 -3.15
N LEU A 857 -19.01 33.93 -2.41
CA LEU A 857 -19.17 33.64 -0.98
C LEU A 857 -20.46 32.87 -0.72
N ALA A 858 -20.37 31.76 0.02
CA ALA A 858 -21.50 30.99 0.52
C ALA A 858 -21.39 30.80 2.04
N GLY A 859 -22.30 31.37 2.82
CA GLY A 859 -22.32 31.25 4.29
C GLY A 859 -22.64 29.82 4.72
N GLY A 860 -23.88 29.38 4.47
CA GLY A 860 -24.35 28.04 4.81
C GLY A 860 -25.39 28.09 5.93
N PRO A 861 -25.53 27.04 6.76
CA PRO A 861 -26.44 27.12 7.90
C PRO A 861 -25.84 27.92 9.07
N GLY A 862 -26.47 29.03 9.45
CA GLY A 862 -25.95 29.87 10.52
C GLY A 862 -26.49 31.28 10.50
N ARG A 863 -25.87 32.17 11.27
CA ARG A 863 -25.99 33.61 11.07
C ARG A 863 -24.67 34.11 10.52
N ASP A 864 -24.63 34.29 9.21
CA ASP A 864 -23.38 34.60 8.53
C ASP A 864 -23.26 36.09 8.22
N TYR A 865 -22.03 36.61 8.19
CA TYR A 865 -21.70 37.98 7.86
C TYR A 865 -20.86 38.00 6.59
N LEU A 866 -21.46 38.42 5.46
CA LEU A 866 -20.85 38.33 4.13
C LEU A 866 -20.54 39.72 3.58
N LYS A 867 -19.28 39.93 3.24
CA LYS A 867 -18.75 41.13 2.59
C LYS A 867 -18.00 40.72 1.32
N GLY A 868 -18.53 41.05 0.15
CA GLY A 868 -17.86 40.78 -1.13
C GLY A 868 -16.55 41.56 -1.23
N GLY A 869 -16.63 42.90 -1.26
CA GLY A 869 -15.45 43.75 -1.34
C GLY A 869 -15.38 44.42 -2.71
N PRO A 870 -14.24 44.97 -3.13
CA PRO A 870 -14.12 45.51 -4.48
C PRO A 870 -14.13 44.44 -5.60
N GLY A 871 -15.25 44.35 -6.33
CA GLY A 871 -15.32 43.60 -7.59
C GLY A 871 -16.77 43.25 -7.92
N ASN A 872 -17.03 42.27 -8.77
CA ASN A 872 -18.40 41.84 -9.03
C ASN A 872 -18.64 40.49 -8.34
N ASP A 873 -19.17 40.56 -7.12
CA ASP A 873 -19.21 39.41 -6.24
C ASP A 873 -20.55 38.67 -6.31
N SER A 874 -20.55 37.39 -5.94
CA SER A 874 -21.75 36.57 -5.77
C SER A 874 -21.84 36.08 -4.34
N LEU A 875 -22.92 36.44 -3.64
CA LEU A 875 -23.10 36.17 -2.22
C LEU A 875 -24.37 35.31 -1.99
N SER A 876 -24.24 34.27 -1.18
CA SER A 876 -25.34 33.40 -0.74
C SER A 876 -25.26 33.20 0.77
N GLY A 877 -26.32 33.54 1.50
CA GLY A 877 -26.34 33.45 2.97
C GLY A 877 -26.54 32.02 3.45
N GLY A 878 -27.46 31.30 2.83
CA GLY A 878 -27.82 29.93 3.18
C GLY A 878 -29.03 29.86 4.10
N VAL A 879 -28.93 29.03 5.15
CA VAL A 879 -30.05 28.77 6.07
C VAL A 879 -29.83 29.47 7.39
N GLY A 880 -30.54 30.58 7.58
CA GLY A 880 -30.60 31.26 8.86
C GLY A 880 -30.81 32.75 8.65
N PRO A 881 -30.56 33.59 9.67
CA PRO A 881 -30.63 35.03 9.52
C PRO A 881 -29.26 35.62 9.19
N ASP A 882 -29.03 35.99 7.94
CA ASP A 882 -27.71 36.40 7.46
C ASP A 882 -27.56 37.93 7.31
N CYS A 883 -26.33 38.42 7.29
CA CYS A 883 -25.95 39.82 7.18
C CYS A 883 -25.12 40.05 5.91
N PHE A 884 -25.67 40.72 4.91
CA PHE A 884 -24.94 41.11 3.70
C PHE A 884 -24.47 42.57 3.80
N VAL A 885 -23.18 42.81 3.56
CA VAL A 885 -22.53 44.11 3.82
C VAL A 885 -22.29 44.89 2.54
N ILE A 886 -22.88 46.07 2.44
CA ILE A 886 -22.62 47.03 1.35
C ILE A 886 -21.71 48.15 1.86
N MET A 887 -20.50 48.21 1.34
CA MET A 887 -19.52 49.25 1.64
C MET A 887 -19.41 50.28 0.49
N SER A 888 -18.28 50.99 0.40
CA SER A 888 -18.00 51.87 -0.76
C SER A 888 -17.10 51.13 -1.75
N SER A 889 -17.31 51.37 -3.04
CA SER A 889 -16.52 50.77 -4.14
C SER A 889 -16.62 49.24 -4.24
N PHE A 890 -17.78 48.67 -3.91
CA PHE A 890 -18.04 47.22 -3.93
C PHE A 890 -18.28 46.63 -5.33
N GLY A 891 -18.07 47.38 -6.42
CA GLY A 891 -18.42 46.94 -7.78
C GLY A 891 -19.90 46.57 -7.99
N ASN A 892 -20.20 45.46 -8.67
CA ASN A 892 -21.56 45.06 -9.04
C ASN A 892 -21.93 43.66 -8.52
N ASP A 893 -22.39 43.60 -7.28
CA ASP A 893 -22.63 42.33 -6.59
C ASP A 893 -24.00 41.74 -6.88
N MET A 894 -24.09 40.43 -6.65
CA MET A 894 -25.30 39.63 -6.71
C MET A 894 -25.54 38.93 -5.36
N ILE A 895 -26.76 38.99 -4.85
CA ILE A 895 -27.21 38.20 -3.68
C ILE A 895 -28.32 37.26 -4.16
N ASP A 896 -28.16 35.96 -4.00
CA ASP A 896 -29.01 34.97 -4.69
C ASP A 896 -30.18 34.41 -3.86
N ASP A 897 -30.15 34.53 -2.54
CA ASP A 897 -31.09 33.86 -1.63
C ASP A 897 -31.73 34.76 -0.54
N PHE A 898 -31.58 36.08 -0.65
CA PHE A 898 -32.08 37.05 0.33
C PHE A 898 -33.58 36.90 0.65
N SER A 899 -33.87 36.78 1.94
CA SER A 899 -35.19 36.48 2.49
C SER A 899 -35.62 37.50 3.56
N ALA A 900 -36.74 37.21 4.24
CA ALA A 900 -37.26 38.09 5.29
C ALA A 900 -36.53 37.94 6.64
N VAL A 901 -35.67 36.92 6.79
CA VAL A 901 -34.87 36.71 8.01
C VAL A 901 -33.51 37.39 7.95
N ASP A 902 -33.06 37.79 6.77
CA ASP A 902 -31.74 38.37 6.51
C ASP A 902 -31.71 39.88 6.72
N GLU A 903 -30.53 40.47 6.74
CA GLU A 903 -30.26 41.88 6.97
C GLU A 903 -29.27 42.42 5.94
N LEU A 904 -29.59 43.57 5.35
CA LEU A 904 -28.70 44.30 4.47
C LEU A 904 -28.06 45.45 5.27
N VAL A 905 -26.78 45.30 5.60
CA VAL A 905 -26.01 46.26 6.40
C VAL A 905 -25.25 47.19 5.47
N VAL A 906 -25.50 48.49 5.56
CA VAL A 906 -24.81 49.48 4.73
C VAL A 906 -23.89 50.33 5.59
N THR A 907 -22.58 50.22 5.30
CA THR A 907 -21.49 50.92 5.99
C THR A 907 -20.91 52.06 5.14
N SER A 908 -21.42 52.26 3.93
CA SER A 908 -20.96 53.34 3.06
C SER A 908 -21.33 54.73 3.62
N PRO A 909 -20.37 55.67 3.74
CA PRO A 909 -20.67 57.05 4.15
C PRO A 909 -21.55 57.82 3.14
N ALA A 910 -21.80 57.28 1.95
CA ALA A 910 -22.73 57.85 0.98
C ALA A 910 -24.20 57.75 1.43
N TYR A 911 -24.53 56.81 2.33
CA TYR A 911 -25.88 56.58 2.83
C TYR A 911 -25.91 56.79 4.35
N THR A 912 -26.64 57.80 4.81
CA THR A 912 -26.80 58.12 6.25
C THR A 912 -28.19 57.77 6.78
N SER A 913 -29.06 57.21 5.93
CA SER A 913 -30.40 56.74 6.28
C SER A 913 -30.90 55.70 5.27
N SER A 914 -31.70 54.75 5.73
CA SER A 914 -32.35 53.75 4.85
C SER A 914 -33.22 54.41 3.76
N ALA A 915 -33.80 55.58 4.03
CA ALA A 915 -34.56 56.36 3.05
C ALA A 915 -33.72 56.79 1.83
N GLN A 916 -32.41 57.01 1.99
CA GLN A 916 -31.53 57.35 0.86
C GLN A 916 -31.27 56.13 -0.03
N ILE A 917 -31.11 54.95 0.56
CA ILE A 917 -30.97 53.69 -0.19
C ILE A 917 -32.24 53.40 -0.98
N MET A 918 -33.41 53.64 -0.37
CA MET A 918 -34.69 53.46 -1.06
C MET A 918 -34.93 54.43 -2.22
N ASN A 919 -34.23 55.57 -2.28
CA ASN A 919 -34.30 56.46 -3.45
C ASN A 919 -33.52 55.94 -4.66
N VAL A 920 -32.64 54.96 -4.45
CA VAL A 920 -31.79 54.36 -5.47
C VAL A 920 -32.05 52.86 -5.67
N ALA A 921 -33.07 52.33 -5.00
CA ALA A 921 -33.52 50.95 -5.14
C ALA A 921 -34.74 50.87 -6.08
N VAL A 922 -34.71 49.95 -7.04
CA VAL A 922 -35.77 49.75 -8.04
C VAL A 922 -36.08 48.25 -8.17
N GLN A 923 -37.36 47.91 -8.29
CA GLN A 923 -37.78 46.56 -8.68
C GLN A 923 -37.51 46.34 -10.18
N ASP A 924 -36.70 45.35 -10.53
CA ASP A 924 -36.32 44.98 -11.91
C ASP A 924 -36.76 43.53 -12.19
N GLY A 925 -37.99 43.37 -12.71
CA GLY A 925 -38.59 42.04 -12.82
C GLY A 925 -38.83 41.41 -11.45
N ASP A 926 -38.33 40.19 -11.27
CA ASP A 926 -38.41 39.45 -10.00
C ASP A 926 -37.23 39.79 -9.05
N ASP A 927 -36.31 40.67 -9.46
CA ASP A 927 -35.14 41.08 -8.68
C ASP A 927 -35.29 42.52 -8.12
N VAL A 928 -34.47 42.85 -7.13
CA VAL A 928 -34.29 44.22 -6.64
C VAL A 928 -32.89 44.70 -6.96
N LEU A 929 -32.78 45.85 -7.65
CA LEU A 929 -31.50 46.50 -7.93
C LEU A 929 -31.32 47.72 -7.02
N ILE A 930 -30.20 47.79 -6.30
CA ILE A 930 -29.85 48.88 -5.38
C ILE A 930 -28.50 49.47 -5.83
N GLY A 931 -28.47 50.74 -6.27
CA GLY A 931 -27.18 51.34 -6.66
C GLY A 931 -27.26 52.63 -7.45
N THR A 932 -26.10 53.17 -7.82
CA THR A 932 -25.97 54.39 -8.64
C THR A 932 -25.10 54.10 -9.86
N ALA A 933 -24.87 55.09 -10.73
CA ALA A 933 -24.02 54.92 -11.90
C ALA A 933 -22.56 54.61 -11.49
N GLY A 934 -22.20 53.32 -11.48
CA GLY A 934 -20.86 52.81 -11.20
C GLY A 934 -20.80 51.59 -10.28
N TYR A 935 -21.78 51.42 -9.38
CA TYR A 935 -21.84 50.31 -8.42
C TYR A 935 -23.30 49.92 -8.14
N SER A 936 -23.62 48.62 -8.12
CA SER A 936 -24.97 48.14 -7.85
C SER A 936 -25.03 46.75 -7.24
N VAL A 937 -25.91 46.53 -6.26
CA VAL A 937 -26.23 45.20 -5.74
C VAL A 937 -27.55 44.73 -6.38
N ARG A 938 -27.53 43.57 -7.02
CA ARG A 938 -28.73 42.87 -7.52
C ARG A 938 -29.11 41.76 -6.54
N VAL A 939 -30.27 41.90 -5.91
CA VAL A 939 -30.84 40.88 -5.03
C VAL A 939 -31.87 40.07 -5.81
N LEU A 940 -31.60 38.79 -6.03
CA LEU A 940 -32.39 37.93 -6.89
C LEU A 940 -33.70 37.50 -6.23
N ASN A 941 -34.74 37.29 -7.06
CA ASN A 941 -35.99 36.62 -6.66
C ASN A 941 -36.68 37.18 -5.40
N THR A 942 -36.55 38.48 -5.14
CA THR A 942 -37.10 39.14 -3.96
C THR A 942 -37.89 40.41 -4.31
N THR A 943 -38.56 40.98 -3.30
CA THR A 943 -39.36 42.20 -3.51
C THR A 943 -38.76 43.39 -2.78
N LEU A 944 -38.93 44.58 -3.36
CA LEU A 944 -38.50 45.84 -2.75
C LEU A 944 -39.06 46.02 -1.33
N ALA A 945 -40.26 45.49 -1.05
CA ALA A 945 -40.86 45.53 0.28
C ALA A 945 -40.06 44.72 1.31
N VAL A 946 -39.62 43.51 0.96
CA VAL A 946 -38.81 42.64 1.83
C VAL A 946 -37.49 43.33 2.13
N VAL A 947 -36.73 43.70 1.10
CA VAL A 947 -35.43 44.39 1.24
C VAL A 947 -35.58 45.66 2.09
N SER A 948 -36.55 46.53 1.80
CA SER A 948 -36.73 47.82 2.50
C SER A 948 -36.98 47.68 4.01
N SER A 949 -37.52 46.55 4.44
CA SER A 949 -37.84 46.29 5.84
C SER A 949 -36.64 45.75 6.64
N ARG A 950 -35.54 45.43 5.96
CA ARG A 950 -34.37 44.72 6.49
C ARG A 950 -33.06 45.47 6.25
N ILE A 951 -33.11 46.79 6.04
CA ILE A 951 -31.93 47.63 5.87
C ILE A 951 -31.50 48.25 7.19
N THR A 952 -30.22 48.10 7.52
CA THR A 952 -29.56 48.78 8.65
C THR A 952 -28.43 49.66 8.13
N ILE A 953 -28.31 50.87 8.68
CA ILE A 953 -27.19 51.80 8.43
C ILE A 953 -26.30 51.78 9.66
N GLN A 954 -25.00 51.55 9.46
CA GLN A 954 -24.00 51.59 10.54
C GLN A 954 -23.10 52.82 10.45
#